data_AF-A0A0C1Y439-F1
#
_entry.id   AF-A0A0C1Y439-F1
#
_cell.length_a   1.000
_cell.length_b   1.000
_cell.length_c   1.000
_cell.angle_alpha   90.00
_cell.angle_beta   90.00
_cell.angle_gamma   90.00
#
_symmetry.space_group_name_H-M   'P 1'
#
loop_
_entity.id
_entity.type
_entity.pdbx_description
1 polymer ?
#
loop_
_entity_poly.entity_id
_entity_poly.type
_entity_poly.pdbx_seq_one_letter_code
_entity_poly.pdbx_strand_id
1 'polypeptide(L)'
;MTLKASGGSVVARPQLYQTLPVATISQAEQQDRYMSKGELQELVSFFNSGGKRIAIAEALTRYSELIVSQAANRIFTGGSPLSYLERPPENDAPQMTMGGEVMDAAAATKLGTATYVDDDGGGIFEGLRSIFSVGTPTGPIPPGFRPINVSRYGPSNMQKSLRDMSWFLRYLSYAIVAGDPNIISVNVRGLREIIENACSTAATIVAIQTMRFAALRYFRSDEEASEIVSQYFDVLLSEFKAPTPSNKLRQRPSNDQQGLELPQIYFNAAERRPKFAMKPGLSILEKQAVVKAAYRQVFERDITRAYSLNLSDLESKVKNGEISMKEFIRRLCKSPLYRKNFFEPYINSRALELAFRHILGRAPSSREEVQEYFSVVSKGGLAALVDALVDSREYADYFGEETVPYLRGLGQEAQECRNWGPQFDLFNYSAPFRKVPQFITLFAAYDQPLPDQHVYGSGNDPLEIQFGAIFPKETRNPDATPAFFNKDTRRILIRRGAGIDNQLSNPAARPKAPGSLGPKVFKLDQVPATGNTQASVRFSESSTQAVINAAYRQVFGRDLYDGQRLKTAEIKLENGEITIREFIRSLAKSEVFRKMYWSSLYVMKAVEYIHRRLLGRPTYGRQETNKYFDICAKKGFYALVDAIIDSQEYNDAFGEDTIPYERYLTPAGLSMRTMRATTMADRGMAQNMPESTPRFVELGQVNSDRSQPDLQMRVAQGVSRQRQETKIFKLTNLADKPALKVIVQAAYRQIFERDVAPYVVQNEFTALESKLSNGEINLKEFIEGLGCSQLYLREFYAPYPNTKVIELGTKHFLGRAPVDQSEIRKYNQILATQGLRGFIQEMLSSPEYAECFGEDTVPYRRFPTLPAANFPNTERLYNQLTKQNKELVVPSFEPV
;
A
#
# COMPACT_ATOMS: atom_id res chain seq x y z
N MET A 1 -24.09 -12.27 1.62
CA MET A 1 -22.87 -11.59 1.14
C MET A 1 -22.82 -10.23 1.83
N THR A 2 -21.91 -10.00 2.78
CA THR A 2 -21.81 -8.70 3.48
C THR A 2 -20.95 -7.74 2.65
N LEU A 3 -21.49 -6.57 2.28
CA LEU A 3 -20.73 -5.54 1.58
C LEU A 3 -19.67 -4.94 2.52
N LYS A 4 -18.39 -5.06 2.16
CA LYS A 4 -17.26 -4.64 3.03
C LYS A 4 -16.64 -3.31 2.62
N ALA A 5 -16.76 -2.94 1.35
CA ALA A 5 -16.25 -1.70 0.79
C ALA A 5 -17.35 -0.95 0.03
N SER A 6 -17.13 0.35 -0.16
CA SER A 6 -18.00 1.20 -0.97
C SER A 6 -17.15 2.12 -1.83
N GLY A 7 -17.57 2.30 -3.09
CA GLY A 7 -17.04 3.35 -3.94
C GLY A 7 -17.68 4.73 -3.67
N GLY A 8 -18.55 4.83 -2.67
CA GLY A 8 -19.37 6.01 -2.40
C GLY A 8 -20.70 6.01 -3.17
N SER A 9 -21.69 6.68 -2.61
CA SER A 9 -22.97 6.95 -3.29
C SER A 9 -22.96 8.37 -3.84
N VAL A 10 -23.26 8.51 -5.13
CA VAL A 10 -23.40 9.81 -5.77
C VAL A 10 -24.88 10.15 -5.90
N VAL A 11 -25.22 11.42 -5.69
CA VAL A 11 -26.57 11.95 -5.93
C VAL A 11 -26.79 12.05 -7.44
N ALA A 12 -27.07 10.91 -8.08
CA ALA A 12 -27.41 10.85 -9.49
C ALA A 12 -28.91 11.15 -9.65
N ARG A 13 -29.23 12.25 -10.34
CA ARG A 13 -30.61 12.58 -10.71
C ARG A 13 -30.85 12.07 -12.14
N PRO A 14 -31.67 11.02 -12.33
CA PRO A 14 -31.99 10.57 -13.68
C PRO A 14 -32.76 11.67 -14.42
N GLN A 15 -32.44 11.89 -15.69
CA GLN A 15 -33.19 12.81 -16.52
C GLN A 15 -34.56 12.19 -16.82
N LEU A 16 -35.61 12.90 -16.42
CA LEU A 16 -36.99 12.43 -16.57
C LEU A 16 -37.56 12.79 -17.94
N TYR A 17 -37.29 14.02 -18.38
CA TYR A 17 -37.75 14.59 -19.64
C TYR A 17 -36.88 15.77 -20.04
N GLN A 18 -37.13 16.31 -21.24
CA GLN A 18 -36.47 17.48 -21.77
C GLN A 18 -37.48 18.61 -21.91
N THR A 19 -37.02 19.83 -21.68
CA THR A 19 -37.75 21.06 -22.01
C THR A 19 -36.97 21.76 -23.10
N LEU A 20 -37.65 22.52 -23.96
CA LEU A 20 -36.99 23.27 -25.02
C LEU A 20 -35.86 24.17 -24.49
N PRO A 21 -36.02 24.96 -23.41
CA PRO A 21 -34.94 25.78 -22.88
C PRO A 21 -33.74 24.99 -22.36
N VAL A 22 -33.98 23.91 -21.61
CA VAL A 22 -32.89 23.07 -21.09
C VAL A 22 -32.13 22.39 -22.23
N ALA A 23 -32.83 21.92 -23.26
CA ALA A 23 -32.19 21.27 -24.41
C ALA A 23 -31.32 22.23 -25.22
N THR A 24 -31.77 23.45 -25.49
CA THR A 24 -30.98 24.46 -26.24
C THR A 24 -29.77 24.95 -25.45
N ILE A 25 -29.94 25.21 -24.14
CA ILE A 25 -28.83 25.62 -23.26
C ILE A 25 -27.80 24.49 -23.13
N SER A 26 -28.26 23.25 -22.92
CA SER A 26 -27.40 22.07 -22.83
C SER A 26 -26.56 21.86 -24.09
N GLN A 27 -27.12 22.07 -25.29
CA GLN A 27 -26.36 21.95 -26.53
C GLN A 27 -25.19 22.94 -26.63
N ALA A 28 -25.38 24.19 -26.17
CA ALA A 28 -24.31 25.18 -26.14
C ALA A 28 -23.26 24.85 -25.07
N GLU A 29 -23.71 24.43 -23.88
CA GLU A 29 -22.86 24.01 -22.75
C GLU A 29 -21.96 22.83 -23.12
N GLN A 30 -22.52 21.77 -23.70
CA GLN A 30 -21.77 20.58 -24.14
C GLN A 30 -20.73 20.88 -25.23
N GLN A 31 -20.76 22.07 -25.83
CA GLN A 31 -19.82 22.52 -26.85
C GLN A 31 -18.83 23.58 -26.34
N ASP A 32 -18.90 23.96 -25.07
CA ASP A 32 -18.16 25.10 -24.45
C ASP A 32 -18.30 26.41 -25.25
N ARG A 33 -19.44 26.56 -25.95
CA ARG A 33 -19.76 27.72 -26.75
C ARG A 33 -20.67 28.66 -25.96
N TYR A 34 -20.56 29.94 -26.25
CA TYR A 34 -21.67 30.85 -25.95
C TYR A 34 -22.81 30.55 -26.92
N MET A 35 -24.05 30.75 -26.46
CA MET A 35 -25.23 30.57 -27.28
C MET A 35 -25.15 31.46 -28.53
N SER A 36 -25.44 30.85 -29.67
CA SER A 36 -25.54 31.53 -30.96
C SER A 36 -26.79 32.39 -31.03
N LYS A 37 -26.82 33.35 -31.95
CA LYS A 37 -27.99 34.21 -32.18
C LYS A 37 -29.24 33.39 -32.53
N GLY A 38 -29.09 32.26 -33.24
CA GLY A 38 -30.21 31.37 -33.58
C GLY A 38 -30.80 30.67 -32.35
N GLU A 39 -29.96 30.06 -31.52
CA GLU A 39 -30.36 29.40 -30.26
C GLU A 39 -31.03 30.42 -29.30
N LEU A 40 -30.51 31.65 -29.23
CA LEU A 40 -31.13 32.73 -28.45
C LEU A 40 -32.50 33.14 -29.01
N GLN A 41 -32.64 33.22 -30.33
CA GLN A 41 -33.91 33.56 -30.98
C GLN A 41 -34.96 32.47 -30.75
N GLU A 42 -34.56 31.20 -30.72
CA GLU A 42 -35.42 30.08 -30.36
C GLU A 42 -35.95 30.19 -28.92
N LEU A 43 -35.07 30.51 -27.96
CA LEU A 43 -35.45 30.78 -26.58
C LEU A 43 -36.42 31.96 -26.46
N VAL A 44 -36.13 33.07 -27.15
CA VAL A 44 -37.01 34.24 -27.18
C VAL A 44 -38.38 33.89 -27.73
N SER A 45 -38.43 33.13 -28.84
CA SER A 45 -39.68 32.63 -29.42
C SER A 45 -40.48 31.79 -28.42
N PHE A 46 -39.81 30.87 -27.72
CA PHE A 46 -40.44 30.05 -26.69
C PHE A 46 -41.03 30.88 -25.55
N PHE A 47 -40.25 31.79 -24.96
CA PHE A 47 -40.72 32.62 -23.83
C PHE A 47 -41.83 33.60 -24.25
N ASN A 48 -41.79 34.15 -25.45
CA ASN A 48 -42.86 34.99 -25.98
C ASN A 48 -44.18 34.20 -26.13
N SER A 49 -44.11 32.91 -26.47
CA SER A 49 -45.29 32.01 -26.53
C SER A 49 -45.79 31.51 -25.17
N GLY A 50 -45.10 31.86 -24.07
CA GLY A 50 -45.36 31.31 -22.73
C GLY A 50 -46.77 31.60 -22.20
N GLY A 51 -47.27 32.83 -22.38
CA GLY A 51 -48.61 33.20 -21.93
C GLY A 51 -49.71 32.36 -22.57
N LYS A 52 -49.59 32.07 -23.88
CA LYS A 52 -50.52 31.20 -24.61
C LYS A 52 -50.48 29.75 -24.08
N ARG A 53 -49.27 29.20 -23.88
CA ARG A 53 -49.10 27.82 -23.37
C ARG A 53 -49.70 27.64 -21.98
N ILE A 54 -49.55 28.63 -21.10
CA ILE A 54 -50.15 28.62 -19.76
C ILE A 54 -51.68 28.69 -19.86
N ALA A 55 -52.23 29.57 -20.69
CA ALA A 55 -53.68 29.68 -20.90
C ALA A 55 -54.29 28.37 -21.44
N ILE A 56 -53.60 27.69 -22.36
CA ILE A 56 -54.00 26.37 -22.86
C ILE A 56 -54.01 25.34 -21.73
N ALA A 57 -52.93 25.28 -20.94
CA ALA A 57 -52.84 24.34 -19.82
C ALA A 57 -53.90 24.60 -18.75
N GLU A 58 -54.20 25.87 -18.46
CA GLU A 58 -55.26 26.28 -17.53
C GLU A 58 -56.64 25.82 -18.03
N ALA A 59 -56.96 26.08 -19.29
CA ALA A 59 -58.22 25.66 -19.89
C ALA A 59 -58.38 24.13 -19.91
N LEU A 60 -57.33 23.38 -20.29
CA LEU A 60 -57.34 21.91 -20.26
C LEU A 60 -57.52 21.36 -18.83
N THR A 61 -56.93 22.03 -17.84
CA THR A 61 -57.04 21.64 -16.43
C THR A 61 -58.45 21.92 -15.90
N ARG A 62 -59.00 23.10 -16.20
CA ARG A 62 -60.34 23.54 -15.81
C ARG A 62 -61.43 22.61 -16.34
N TYR A 63 -61.32 22.17 -17.59
CA TYR A 63 -62.31 21.29 -18.23
C TYR A 63 -61.92 19.80 -18.22
N SER A 64 -60.94 19.42 -17.39
CA SER A 64 -60.37 18.06 -17.38
C SER A 64 -61.40 16.98 -17.10
N GLU A 65 -62.28 17.17 -16.12
CA GLU A 65 -63.35 16.21 -15.79
C GLU A 65 -64.33 16.02 -16.95
N LEU A 66 -64.70 17.10 -17.63
CA LEU A 66 -65.60 17.05 -18.78
C LEU A 66 -64.95 16.31 -19.96
N ILE A 67 -63.68 16.60 -20.25
CA ILE A 67 -62.91 15.93 -21.31
C ILE A 67 -62.80 14.42 -21.03
N VAL A 68 -62.44 14.04 -19.80
CA VAL A 68 -62.33 12.64 -19.38
C VAL A 68 -63.70 11.95 -19.40
N SER A 69 -64.76 12.63 -18.96
CA SER A 69 -66.12 12.07 -18.94
C SER A 69 -66.64 11.74 -20.35
N GLN A 70 -66.39 12.62 -21.33
CA GLN A 70 -66.80 12.40 -22.72
C GLN A 70 -66.06 11.21 -23.33
N ALA A 71 -64.76 11.07 -23.05
CA ALA A 71 -63.97 9.94 -23.49
C ALA A 71 -64.38 8.62 -22.81
N ALA A 72 -64.63 8.65 -21.50
CA ALA A 72 -65.07 7.48 -20.74
C ALA A 72 -66.45 6.98 -21.20
N ASN A 73 -67.41 7.88 -21.41
CA ASN A 73 -68.74 7.54 -21.90
C ASN A 73 -68.73 6.95 -23.33
N ARG A 74 -67.68 7.23 -24.11
CA ARG A 74 -67.53 6.67 -25.46
C ARG A 74 -67.06 5.21 -25.45
N ILE A 75 -66.27 4.81 -24.45
CA ILE A 75 -65.65 3.48 -24.39
C ILE A 75 -66.30 2.54 -23.38
N PHE A 76 -67.02 3.07 -22.37
CA PHE A 76 -67.67 2.29 -21.32
C PHE A 76 -69.20 2.29 -21.48
N THR A 77 -69.84 1.15 -21.17
CA THR A 77 -71.30 1.00 -21.16
C THR A 77 -71.78 0.32 -19.88
N GLY A 78 -73.03 0.58 -19.47
CA GLY A 78 -73.68 -0.13 -18.36
C GLY A 78 -73.42 0.46 -16.95
N GLY A 79 -73.13 1.75 -16.83
CA GLY A 79 -72.98 2.46 -15.55
C GLY A 79 -72.45 3.89 -15.74
N SER A 80 -72.36 4.70 -14.67
CA SER A 80 -71.71 6.02 -14.70
C SER A 80 -70.20 5.88 -14.48
N PRO A 81 -69.35 6.06 -15.51
CA PRO A 81 -67.90 5.87 -15.41
C PRO A 81 -67.26 6.79 -14.36
N LEU A 82 -67.72 8.04 -14.28
CA LEU A 82 -67.10 9.10 -13.48
C LEU A 82 -67.11 8.81 -11.96
N SER A 83 -68.00 7.93 -11.49
CA SER A 83 -68.06 7.51 -10.09
C SER A 83 -66.78 6.81 -9.60
N TYR A 84 -65.95 6.31 -10.52
CA TYR A 84 -64.68 5.63 -10.22
C TYR A 84 -63.45 6.53 -10.39
N LEU A 85 -63.62 7.83 -10.65
CA LEU A 85 -62.49 8.77 -10.75
C LEU A 85 -61.98 9.07 -9.33
N GLU A 86 -60.75 8.64 -9.04
CA GLU A 86 -60.07 9.01 -7.80
C GLU A 86 -59.73 10.50 -7.84
N ARG A 87 -60.40 11.29 -6.99
CA ARG A 87 -59.99 12.68 -6.74
C ARG A 87 -58.70 12.65 -5.91
N PRO A 88 -57.68 13.47 -6.24
CA PRO A 88 -56.55 13.63 -5.34
C PRO A 88 -57.08 14.08 -3.97
N PRO A 89 -56.63 13.48 -2.85
CA PRO A 89 -57.02 13.95 -1.54
C PRO A 89 -56.52 15.39 -1.35
N GLU A 90 -57.40 16.32 -0.96
CA GLU A 90 -57.05 17.71 -0.60
C GLU A 90 -56.17 17.82 0.66
N ASN A 91 -55.50 16.74 1.08
CA ASN A 91 -54.71 16.64 2.31
C ASN A 91 -53.22 16.44 2.02
N ASP A 92 -52.64 17.26 1.14
CA ASP A 92 -51.20 17.52 1.23
C ASP A 92 -51.02 18.89 1.90
N ALA A 93 -50.34 18.88 3.04
CA ALA A 93 -50.00 20.06 3.84
C ALA A 93 -49.45 21.20 2.98
N PRO A 94 -49.69 22.48 3.34
CA PRO A 94 -49.28 23.62 2.53
C PRO A 94 -47.78 23.58 2.25
N GLN A 95 -47.42 23.51 0.98
CA GLN A 95 -46.03 23.54 0.54
C GLN A 95 -45.44 24.91 0.85
N MET A 96 -44.35 24.93 1.62
CA MET A 96 -43.58 26.14 1.91
C MET A 96 -42.76 26.56 0.69
N THR A 97 -42.68 27.87 0.43
CA THR A 97 -41.76 28.40 -0.58
C THR A 97 -40.31 28.34 -0.09
N MET A 98 -39.34 28.42 -1.02
CA MET A 98 -37.89 28.44 -0.74
C MET A 98 -37.41 29.57 0.22
N GLY A 99 -38.31 30.47 0.66
CA GLY A 99 -38.06 31.53 1.64
C GLY A 99 -38.63 31.27 3.04
N GLY A 100 -39.29 30.14 3.30
CA GLY A 100 -39.77 29.78 4.65
C GLY A 100 -41.04 30.50 5.12
N GLU A 101 -41.77 31.19 4.23
CA GLU A 101 -43.11 31.71 4.54
C GLU A 101 -44.18 30.66 4.25
N VAL A 102 -45.12 30.52 5.20
CA VAL A 102 -46.29 29.66 5.13
C VAL A 102 -47.26 30.27 4.11
N MET A 103 -47.56 29.54 3.04
CA MET A 103 -48.53 29.98 2.05
C MET A 103 -49.94 29.92 2.64
N ASP A 104 -50.52 31.09 2.89
CA ASP A 104 -51.91 31.24 3.28
C ASP A 104 -52.83 31.13 2.05
N ALA A 105 -54.07 30.67 2.24
CA ALA A 105 -55.00 30.34 1.15
C ALA A 105 -55.28 31.51 0.19
N ALA A 106 -55.12 32.75 0.66
CA ALA A 106 -55.22 33.98 -0.13
C ALA A 106 -54.04 34.22 -1.09
N ALA A 107 -52.85 33.67 -0.80
CA ALA A 107 -51.70 33.73 -1.70
C ALA A 107 -51.81 32.70 -2.83
N ALA A 108 -52.42 31.55 -2.58
CA ALA A 108 -52.73 30.54 -3.60
C ALA A 108 -53.73 31.06 -4.66
N THR A 109 -54.65 31.94 -4.26
CA THR A 109 -55.59 32.64 -5.17
C THR A 109 -54.88 33.64 -6.08
N LYS A 110 -53.78 34.24 -5.62
CA LYS A 110 -52.93 35.15 -6.42
C LYS A 110 -51.99 34.40 -7.39
N LEU A 111 -51.75 33.11 -7.12
CA LEU A 111 -50.85 32.21 -7.87
C LEU A 111 -51.60 31.26 -8.82
N GLY A 112 -52.91 31.43 -9.02
CA GLY A 112 -53.70 30.70 -10.03
C GLY A 112 -53.85 29.19 -9.78
N THR A 113 -53.64 28.72 -8.54
CA THR A 113 -53.69 27.29 -8.16
C THR A 113 -55.02 26.87 -7.56
N ALA A 114 -55.95 27.80 -7.33
CA ALA A 114 -57.31 27.50 -6.89
C ALA A 114 -58.22 27.24 -8.10
N THR A 115 -58.80 26.05 -8.19
CA THR A 115 -59.92 25.74 -9.08
C THR A 115 -61.11 26.60 -8.70
N TYR A 116 -61.41 27.60 -9.51
CA TYR A 116 -62.63 28.42 -9.38
C TYR A 116 -63.83 27.54 -9.73
N VAL A 117 -64.72 27.31 -8.75
CA VAL A 117 -66.09 26.87 -8.99
C VAL A 117 -66.92 28.15 -8.99
N ASP A 118 -67.36 28.58 -10.17
CA ASP A 118 -68.47 29.53 -10.26
C ASP A 118 -69.73 28.76 -9.83
N ASP A 119 -70.20 29.08 -8.64
CA ASP A 119 -71.51 28.68 -8.14
C ASP A 119 -72.52 29.69 -8.70
N ASP A 120 -72.81 29.59 -10.01
CA ASP A 120 -73.93 30.29 -10.62
C ASP A 120 -74.98 29.25 -11.03
N GLY A 121 -76.04 29.20 -10.22
CA GLY A 121 -77.16 28.29 -10.37
C GLY A 121 -77.90 28.55 -11.67
N GLY A 122 -77.73 27.64 -12.64
CA GLY A 122 -78.41 27.75 -13.92
C GLY A 122 -78.47 26.44 -14.70
N GLY A 123 -79.57 25.70 -14.53
CA GLY A 123 -80.17 24.95 -15.65
C GLY A 123 -79.66 23.53 -15.94
N ILE A 124 -80.31 22.56 -15.29
CA ILE A 124 -80.36 21.12 -15.62
C ILE A 124 -80.71 20.82 -17.11
N PHE A 125 -81.10 21.83 -17.89
CA PHE A 125 -81.50 21.70 -19.29
C PHE A 125 -80.36 21.78 -20.33
N GLU A 126 -79.16 22.25 -19.99
CA GLU A 126 -78.06 22.31 -20.97
C GLU A 126 -77.35 20.95 -21.16
N GLY A 127 -77.37 20.09 -20.11
CA GLY A 127 -76.81 18.74 -20.14
C GLY A 127 -77.54 17.77 -21.09
N LEU A 128 -78.79 18.06 -21.47
CA LEU A 128 -79.58 17.24 -22.39
C LEU A 128 -79.29 17.53 -23.88
N ARG A 129 -78.75 18.71 -24.22
CA ARG A 129 -78.34 19.02 -25.61
C ARG A 129 -77.03 18.36 -26.02
N SER A 130 -76.15 18.01 -25.08
CA SER A 130 -74.89 17.32 -25.36
C SER A 130 -75.08 15.82 -25.66
N ILE A 131 -76.18 15.22 -25.19
CA ILE A 131 -76.54 13.81 -25.40
C ILE A 131 -77.12 13.57 -26.81
N PHE A 132 -77.78 14.56 -27.42
CA PHE A 132 -78.44 14.42 -28.73
C PHE A 132 -77.56 14.77 -29.95
N SER A 133 -76.28 15.11 -29.75
CA SER A 133 -75.31 15.36 -30.84
C SER A 133 -74.54 14.09 -31.26
N VAL A 134 -75.23 12.97 -31.46
CA VAL A 134 -74.64 11.67 -31.88
C VAL A 134 -74.19 11.67 -33.37
N GLY A 135 -74.34 12.78 -34.08
CA GLY A 135 -74.12 12.86 -35.54
C GLY A 135 -72.80 13.46 -36.03
N THR A 136 -71.84 13.84 -35.18
CA THR A 136 -70.57 14.44 -35.66
C THR A 136 -69.45 13.40 -35.68
N PRO A 137 -68.72 13.19 -36.80
CA PRO A 137 -67.78 12.09 -36.94
C PRO A 137 -66.54 12.30 -36.04
N THR A 138 -66.56 11.68 -34.86
CA THR A 138 -65.44 11.66 -33.92
C THR A 138 -64.40 10.62 -34.36
N GLY A 139 -63.60 10.95 -35.38
CA GLY A 139 -62.46 10.14 -35.83
C GLY A 139 -62.78 8.71 -36.33
N PRO A 140 -61.82 8.05 -37.01
CA PRO A 140 -62.00 6.68 -37.48
C PRO A 140 -61.95 5.70 -36.29
N ILE A 141 -63.01 4.91 -36.10
CA ILE A 141 -63.06 3.81 -35.13
C ILE A 141 -62.11 2.70 -35.61
N PRO A 142 -61.13 2.26 -34.80
CA PRO A 142 -60.24 1.17 -35.16
C PRO A 142 -61.00 -0.16 -35.36
N PRO A 143 -60.57 -1.02 -36.30
CA PRO A 143 -61.17 -2.35 -36.47
C PRO A 143 -61.01 -3.16 -35.18
N GLY A 144 -62.11 -3.76 -34.70
CA GLY A 144 -62.13 -4.57 -33.47
C GLY A 144 -62.51 -3.83 -32.18
N PHE A 145 -62.88 -2.54 -32.24
CA PHE A 145 -63.41 -1.82 -31.09
C PHE A 145 -64.71 -2.45 -30.55
N ARG A 146 -64.76 -2.72 -29.24
CA ARG A 146 -65.96 -3.10 -28.50
C ARG A 146 -66.05 -2.26 -27.22
N PRO A 147 -67.21 -1.67 -26.90
CA PRO A 147 -67.36 -0.94 -25.65
C PRO A 147 -67.23 -1.90 -24.46
N ILE A 148 -66.55 -1.44 -23.41
CA ILE A 148 -66.27 -2.21 -22.20
C ILE A 148 -67.44 -2.05 -21.23
N ASN A 149 -67.99 -3.16 -20.75
CA ASN A 149 -69.07 -3.11 -19.78
C ASN A 149 -68.52 -2.90 -18.36
N VAL A 150 -68.98 -1.84 -17.68
CA VAL A 150 -68.50 -1.43 -16.35
C VAL A 150 -68.65 -2.55 -15.31
N SER A 151 -69.76 -3.29 -15.33
CA SER A 151 -70.01 -4.35 -14.34
C SER A 151 -69.11 -5.56 -14.50
N ARG A 152 -68.68 -5.86 -15.74
CA ARG A 152 -67.75 -6.96 -16.04
C ARG A 152 -66.29 -6.57 -15.86
N TYR A 153 -65.97 -5.29 -15.98
CA TYR A 153 -64.61 -4.78 -15.90
C TYR A 153 -64.08 -4.70 -14.46
N GLY A 154 -64.99 -4.43 -13.51
CA GLY A 154 -64.68 -4.35 -12.09
C GLY A 154 -64.12 -2.98 -11.66
N PRO A 155 -64.28 -2.61 -10.37
CA PRO A 155 -64.00 -1.26 -9.88
C PRO A 155 -62.52 -0.88 -9.97
N SER A 156 -61.59 -1.78 -9.64
CA SER A 156 -60.15 -1.50 -9.65
C SER A 156 -59.60 -1.23 -11.07
N ASN A 157 -60.06 -1.99 -12.06
CA ASN A 157 -59.65 -1.77 -13.44
C ASN A 157 -60.27 -0.49 -14.00
N MET A 158 -61.51 -0.19 -13.60
CA MET A 158 -62.20 1.05 -13.96
C MET A 158 -61.46 2.29 -13.44
N GLN A 159 -61.04 2.27 -12.16
CA GLN A 159 -60.20 3.32 -11.56
C GLN A 159 -58.90 3.51 -12.34
N LYS A 160 -58.21 2.42 -12.69
CA LYS A 160 -56.97 2.49 -13.50
C LYS A 160 -57.21 3.15 -14.86
N SER A 161 -58.27 2.78 -15.59
CA SER A 161 -58.58 3.38 -16.90
C SER A 161 -58.87 4.87 -16.81
N LEU A 162 -59.63 5.32 -15.81
CA LEU A 162 -59.93 6.74 -15.62
C LEU A 162 -58.70 7.53 -15.16
N ARG A 163 -57.89 6.95 -14.26
CA ARG A 163 -56.60 7.48 -13.87
C ARG A 163 -55.68 7.65 -15.08
N ASP A 164 -55.59 6.65 -15.96
CA ASP A 164 -54.73 6.71 -17.15
C ASP A 164 -55.21 7.79 -18.14
N MET A 165 -56.53 7.95 -18.33
CA MET A 165 -57.09 9.09 -19.08
C MET A 165 -56.72 10.43 -18.46
N SER A 166 -56.82 10.56 -17.13
CA SER A 166 -56.40 11.77 -16.43
C SER A 166 -54.89 12.04 -16.59
N TRP A 167 -54.06 10.99 -16.58
CA TRP A 167 -52.61 11.09 -16.76
C TRP A 167 -52.23 11.51 -18.17
N PHE A 168 -52.92 11.01 -19.21
CA PHE A 168 -52.71 11.48 -20.58
C PHE A 168 -52.96 12.99 -20.70
N LEU A 169 -54.07 13.48 -20.14
CA LEU A 169 -54.38 14.91 -20.18
C LEU A 169 -53.37 15.75 -19.38
N ARG A 170 -52.96 15.24 -18.21
CA ARG A 170 -51.98 15.91 -17.34
C ARG A 170 -50.61 16.01 -18.01
N TYR A 171 -50.07 14.90 -18.53
CA TYR A 171 -48.80 14.90 -19.26
C TYR A 171 -48.86 15.71 -20.54
N LEU A 172 -50.01 15.78 -21.20
CA LEU A 172 -50.21 16.65 -22.35
C LEU A 172 -50.11 18.13 -21.95
N SER A 173 -50.77 18.53 -20.86
CA SER A 173 -50.63 19.90 -20.33
C SER A 173 -49.18 20.23 -19.95
N TYR A 174 -48.47 19.29 -19.31
CA TYR A 174 -47.06 19.46 -18.95
C TYR A 174 -46.16 19.59 -20.18
N ALA A 175 -46.39 18.78 -21.21
CA ALA A 175 -45.62 18.83 -22.44
C ALA A 175 -45.80 20.17 -23.19
N ILE A 176 -47.04 20.70 -23.23
CA ILE A 176 -47.33 22.01 -23.84
C ILE A 176 -46.58 23.13 -23.11
N VAL A 177 -46.58 23.11 -21.78
CA VAL A 177 -45.85 24.08 -20.95
C VAL A 177 -44.33 23.92 -21.10
N ALA A 178 -43.83 22.68 -21.15
CA ALA A 178 -42.40 22.37 -21.30
C ALA A 178 -41.82 22.73 -22.68
N GLY A 179 -42.68 22.84 -23.70
CA GLY A 179 -42.26 23.19 -25.07
C GLY A 179 -41.81 22.03 -25.93
N ASP A 180 -41.70 20.83 -25.37
CA ASP A 180 -41.19 19.63 -26.03
C ASP A 180 -42.09 18.42 -25.67
N PRO A 181 -42.53 17.59 -26.65
CA PRO A 181 -43.32 16.41 -26.39
C PRO A 181 -42.54 15.24 -25.74
N ASN A 182 -41.27 15.41 -25.34
CA ASN A 182 -40.45 14.34 -24.77
C ASN A 182 -41.09 13.61 -23.56
N ILE A 183 -41.86 14.33 -22.72
CA ILE A 183 -42.62 13.72 -21.61
C ILE A 183 -43.60 12.66 -22.13
N ILE A 184 -44.26 12.94 -23.26
CA ILE A 184 -45.22 12.04 -23.88
C ILE A 184 -44.48 10.89 -24.55
N SER A 185 -43.46 11.18 -25.36
CA SER A 185 -42.75 10.15 -26.12
C SER A 185 -42.07 9.12 -25.23
N VAL A 186 -41.50 9.51 -24.09
CA VAL A 186 -40.83 8.58 -23.17
C VAL A 186 -41.84 7.71 -22.41
N ASN A 187 -42.94 8.30 -21.94
CA ASN A 187 -43.87 7.61 -21.03
C ASN A 187 -44.98 6.83 -21.74
N VAL A 188 -45.33 7.24 -22.96
CA VAL A 188 -46.41 6.60 -23.74
C VAL A 188 -45.87 5.51 -24.67
N ARG A 189 -44.60 5.62 -25.10
CA ARG A 189 -43.99 4.60 -25.95
C ARG A 189 -43.90 3.26 -25.23
N GLY A 190 -44.40 2.20 -25.89
CA GLY A 190 -44.42 0.84 -25.35
C GLY A 190 -45.50 0.58 -24.30
N LEU A 191 -46.25 1.61 -23.89
CA LEU A 191 -47.39 1.46 -22.98
C LEU A 191 -48.49 0.58 -23.59
N ARG A 192 -48.64 0.59 -24.91
CA ARG A 192 -49.62 -0.22 -25.65
C ARG A 192 -49.54 -1.70 -25.31
N GLU A 193 -48.35 -2.29 -25.38
CA GLU A 193 -48.13 -3.72 -25.13
C GLU A 193 -48.33 -4.07 -23.65
N ILE A 194 -47.99 -3.14 -22.75
CA ILE A 194 -48.22 -3.29 -21.31
C ILE A 194 -49.73 -3.29 -21.01
N ILE A 195 -50.49 -2.39 -21.64
CA ILE A 195 -51.93 -2.25 -21.45
C ILE A 195 -52.71 -3.37 -22.14
N GLU A 196 -52.24 -3.91 -23.26
CA GLU A 196 -52.92 -4.97 -24.04
C GLU A 196 -53.24 -6.23 -23.21
N ASN A 197 -52.44 -6.50 -22.18
CA ASN A 197 -52.68 -7.60 -21.24
C ASN A 197 -53.90 -7.39 -20.33
N ALA A 198 -54.33 -6.14 -20.12
CA ALA A 198 -55.37 -5.77 -19.15
C ALA A 198 -56.56 -4.99 -19.75
N CYS A 199 -56.38 -4.35 -20.91
CA CYS A 199 -57.40 -3.54 -21.56
C CYS A 199 -57.29 -3.60 -23.09
N SER A 200 -58.38 -3.32 -23.79
CA SER A 200 -58.39 -3.23 -25.25
C SER A 200 -57.61 -2.00 -25.73
N THR A 201 -56.55 -2.23 -26.52
CA THR A 201 -55.77 -1.16 -27.17
C THR A 201 -56.63 -0.28 -28.09
N ALA A 202 -57.62 -0.87 -28.77
CA ALA A 202 -58.59 -0.16 -29.59
C ALA A 202 -59.45 0.81 -28.76
N ALA A 203 -59.85 0.42 -27.54
CA ALA A 203 -60.60 1.31 -26.64
C ALA A 203 -59.75 2.51 -26.21
N THR A 204 -58.47 2.30 -25.87
CA THR A 204 -57.57 3.41 -25.50
C THR A 204 -57.35 4.40 -26.64
N ILE A 205 -57.20 3.92 -27.89
CA ILE A 205 -57.08 4.80 -29.06
C ILE A 205 -58.33 5.66 -29.25
N VAL A 206 -59.51 5.05 -29.15
CA VAL A 206 -60.79 5.78 -29.25
C VAL A 206 -60.93 6.78 -28.11
N ALA A 207 -60.52 6.43 -26.90
CA ALA A 207 -60.54 7.33 -25.74
C ALA A 207 -59.70 8.58 -26.02
N ILE A 208 -58.44 8.40 -26.43
CA ILE A 208 -57.53 9.51 -26.72
C ILE A 208 -58.04 10.37 -27.90
N GLN A 209 -58.56 9.76 -28.97
CA GLN A 209 -59.17 10.50 -30.08
C GLN A 209 -60.37 11.33 -29.64
N THR A 210 -61.18 10.79 -28.72
CA THR A 210 -62.34 11.49 -28.15
C THR A 210 -61.88 12.64 -27.24
N MET A 211 -60.84 12.43 -26.44
CA MET A 211 -60.22 13.48 -25.62
C MET A 211 -59.66 14.62 -26.49
N ARG A 212 -59.00 14.30 -27.61
CA ARG A 212 -58.51 15.29 -28.57
C ARG A 212 -59.66 16.15 -29.10
N PHE A 213 -60.73 15.52 -29.58
CA PHE A 213 -61.88 16.25 -30.13
C PHE A 213 -62.59 17.10 -29.05
N ALA A 214 -62.74 16.56 -27.84
CA ALA A 214 -63.32 17.26 -26.70
C ALA A 214 -62.47 18.49 -26.31
N ALA A 215 -61.15 18.33 -26.23
CA ALA A 215 -60.22 19.42 -25.93
C ALA A 215 -60.28 20.53 -27.00
N LEU A 216 -60.26 20.18 -28.29
CA LEU A 216 -60.29 21.16 -29.39
C LEU A 216 -61.57 22.01 -29.43
N ARG A 217 -62.69 21.53 -28.87
CA ARG A 217 -63.94 22.32 -28.79
C ARG A 217 -63.78 23.59 -27.95
N TYR A 218 -62.94 23.55 -26.92
CA TYR A 218 -62.71 24.68 -26.03
C TYR A 218 -61.78 25.76 -26.62
N PHE A 219 -61.09 25.46 -27.74
CA PHE A 219 -60.15 26.37 -28.40
C PHE A 219 -60.61 26.81 -29.79
N ARG A 220 -61.90 26.67 -30.14
CA ARG A 220 -62.42 27.05 -31.46
C ARG A 220 -62.24 28.53 -31.81
N SER A 221 -62.12 29.39 -30.80
CA SER A 221 -61.92 30.83 -30.96
C SER A 221 -60.44 31.24 -31.14
N ASP A 222 -59.49 30.35 -30.81
CA ASP A 222 -58.04 30.61 -30.89
C ASP A 222 -57.38 29.54 -31.75
N GLU A 223 -57.14 29.88 -33.02
CA GLU A 223 -56.60 28.97 -34.02
C GLU A 223 -55.21 28.45 -33.64
N GLU A 224 -54.32 29.33 -33.15
CA GLU A 224 -52.97 28.95 -32.73
C GLU A 224 -52.99 27.99 -31.53
N ALA A 225 -53.85 28.24 -30.54
CA ALA A 225 -54.01 27.35 -29.40
C ALA A 225 -54.55 25.98 -29.84
N SER A 226 -55.52 25.97 -30.76
CA SER A 226 -56.09 24.74 -31.32
C SER A 226 -55.03 23.91 -32.06
N GLU A 227 -54.13 24.57 -32.80
CA GLU A 227 -53.06 23.92 -33.54
C GLU A 227 -52.04 23.28 -32.58
N ILE A 228 -51.58 24.01 -31.57
CA ILE A 228 -50.66 23.50 -30.55
C ILE A 228 -51.28 22.26 -29.88
N VAL A 229 -52.52 22.37 -29.38
CA VAL A 229 -53.19 21.24 -28.73
C VAL A 229 -53.30 20.04 -29.68
N SER A 230 -53.68 20.26 -30.93
CA SER A 230 -53.77 19.20 -31.94
C SER A 230 -52.43 18.50 -32.15
N GLN A 231 -51.34 19.24 -32.33
CA GLN A 231 -50.00 18.69 -32.56
C GLN A 231 -49.56 17.77 -31.40
N TYR A 232 -49.76 18.18 -30.14
CA TYR A 232 -49.38 17.35 -28.98
C TYR A 232 -50.26 16.10 -28.83
N PHE A 233 -51.57 16.19 -29.12
CA PHE A 233 -52.44 14.99 -29.16
C PHE A 233 -52.05 14.04 -30.30
N ASP A 234 -51.63 14.56 -31.45
CA ASP A 234 -51.17 13.75 -32.58
C ASP A 234 -49.87 13.01 -32.25
N VAL A 235 -48.95 13.63 -31.51
CA VAL A 235 -47.76 12.94 -30.96
C VAL A 235 -48.16 11.87 -29.94
N LEU A 236 -49.10 12.15 -29.04
CA LEU A 236 -49.57 11.17 -28.05
C LEU A 236 -50.20 9.94 -28.72
N LEU A 237 -51.01 10.15 -29.77
CA LEU A 237 -51.60 9.07 -30.55
C LEU A 237 -50.57 8.30 -31.37
N SER A 238 -49.59 8.96 -31.97
CA SER A 238 -48.57 8.30 -32.78
C SER A 238 -47.65 7.43 -31.91
N GLU A 239 -47.21 7.94 -30.76
CA GLU A 239 -46.34 7.21 -29.84
C GLU A 239 -47.04 6.04 -29.15
N PHE A 240 -48.34 6.17 -28.84
CA PHE A 240 -49.13 5.04 -28.31
C PHE A 240 -49.32 3.93 -29.35
N LYS A 241 -49.53 4.28 -30.62
CA LYS A 241 -49.71 3.27 -31.69
C LYS A 241 -48.41 2.53 -32.00
N ALA A 242 -47.28 3.19 -31.80
CA ALA A 242 -45.99 2.66 -32.18
C ALA A 242 -45.54 1.49 -31.28
N PRO A 243 -44.79 0.51 -31.83
CA PRO A 243 -44.35 -0.66 -31.07
C PRO A 243 -43.31 -0.29 -30.01
N THR A 244 -43.20 -1.14 -28.98
CA THR A 244 -42.16 -0.99 -27.96
C THR A 244 -40.77 -1.10 -28.61
N PRO A 245 -39.88 -0.14 -28.39
CA PRO A 245 -38.52 -0.22 -28.91
C PRO A 245 -37.75 -1.34 -28.22
N SER A 246 -36.85 -2.00 -28.95
CA SER A 246 -35.98 -3.04 -28.39
C SER A 246 -35.03 -2.48 -27.33
N ASN A 247 -34.69 -3.29 -26.34
CA ASN A 247 -33.70 -2.92 -25.32
C ASN A 247 -32.32 -2.75 -25.95
N LYS A 248 -31.56 -1.77 -25.44
CA LYS A 248 -30.14 -1.62 -25.76
C LYS A 248 -29.33 -2.63 -24.96
N LEU A 249 -28.80 -3.63 -25.67
CA LEU A 249 -27.90 -4.62 -25.08
C LEU A 249 -26.47 -4.07 -25.05
N ARG A 250 -25.80 -4.27 -23.92
CA ARG A 250 -24.39 -3.97 -23.69
C ARG A 250 -23.66 -5.30 -23.52
N GLN A 251 -23.27 -5.90 -24.65
CA GLN A 251 -22.50 -7.13 -24.68
C GLN A 251 -21.02 -6.85 -24.42
N ARG A 252 -20.32 -7.81 -23.80
CA ARG A 252 -18.92 -7.68 -23.41
C ARG A 252 -18.06 -8.75 -24.05
N PRO A 253 -16.86 -8.39 -24.56
CA PRO A 253 -16.00 -9.35 -25.25
C PRO A 253 -15.26 -10.29 -24.29
N SER A 254 -15.17 -9.94 -23.01
CA SER A 254 -14.42 -10.69 -21.99
C SER A 254 -15.34 -11.23 -20.89
N ASN A 255 -14.94 -12.35 -20.28
CA ASN A 255 -15.76 -13.09 -19.32
C ASN A 255 -15.83 -12.45 -17.92
N ASP A 256 -14.85 -11.61 -17.58
CA ASP A 256 -14.77 -10.86 -16.32
C ASP A 256 -15.71 -9.63 -16.28
N GLN A 257 -16.16 -9.19 -17.46
CA GLN A 257 -17.09 -8.10 -17.64
C GLN A 257 -18.52 -8.62 -17.75
N GLN A 258 -19.45 -8.02 -17.01
CA GLN A 258 -20.85 -8.41 -17.08
C GLN A 258 -21.58 -7.73 -18.24
N GLY A 259 -22.41 -8.50 -18.94
CA GLY A 259 -23.38 -7.96 -19.90
C GLY A 259 -24.56 -7.29 -19.20
N LEU A 260 -25.08 -6.20 -19.75
CA LEU A 260 -26.21 -5.45 -19.20
C LEU A 260 -27.19 -5.06 -20.31
N GLU A 261 -28.40 -4.66 -19.93
CA GLU A 261 -29.39 -4.09 -20.86
C GLU A 261 -30.01 -2.81 -20.31
N LEU A 262 -30.47 -1.95 -21.22
CA LEU A 262 -31.17 -0.71 -20.90
C LEU A 262 -32.42 -0.56 -21.78
N PRO A 263 -33.61 -0.29 -21.20
CA PRO A 263 -34.78 0.07 -21.99
C PRO A 263 -34.50 1.32 -22.84
N GLN A 264 -34.80 1.25 -24.14
CA GLN A 264 -34.50 2.35 -25.07
C GLN A 264 -35.21 3.66 -24.67
N ILE A 265 -36.39 3.58 -24.06
CA ILE A 265 -37.12 4.74 -23.55
C ILE A 265 -36.31 5.52 -22.49
N TYR A 266 -35.52 4.82 -21.66
CA TYR A 266 -34.64 5.46 -20.67
C TYR A 266 -33.48 6.20 -21.34
N PHE A 267 -32.96 5.66 -22.44
CA PHE A 267 -31.97 6.35 -23.27
C PHE A 267 -32.54 7.58 -23.97
N ASN A 268 -33.79 7.50 -24.47
CA ASN A 268 -34.44 8.62 -25.14
C ASN A 268 -34.78 9.77 -24.17
N ALA A 269 -35.08 9.44 -22.91
CA ALA A 269 -35.28 10.42 -21.84
C ALA A 269 -33.99 11.14 -21.44
N ALA A 270 -32.86 10.45 -21.57
CA ALA A 270 -31.55 10.99 -21.21
C ALA A 270 -31.19 12.21 -22.06
N GLU A 271 -30.33 13.06 -21.50
CA GLU A 271 -29.80 14.23 -22.19
C GLU A 271 -29.15 13.85 -23.53
N ARG A 272 -29.53 14.55 -24.60
CA ARG A 272 -28.95 14.33 -25.93
C ARG A 272 -27.52 14.86 -25.92
N ARG A 273 -26.54 13.94 -25.96
CA ARG A 273 -25.12 14.27 -26.12
C ARG A 273 -24.73 14.13 -27.60
N PRO A 274 -24.23 15.18 -28.26
CA PRO A 274 -23.83 15.12 -29.66
C PRO A 274 -22.58 14.24 -29.79
N LYS A 275 -22.59 13.40 -30.81
CA LYS A 275 -21.44 12.59 -31.19
C LYS A 275 -20.76 13.25 -32.39
N PHE A 276 -19.49 13.57 -32.23
CA PHE A 276 -18.70 14.21 -33.27
C PHE A 276 -18.01 13.14 -34.11
N ALA A 277 -18.28 13.12 -35.41
CA ALA A 277 -17.64 12.21 -36.36
C ALA A 277 -16.90 13.00 -37.44
N MET A 278 -15.68 12.57 -37.78
CA MET A 278 -14.86 13.22 -38.79
C MET A 278 -15.06 12.58 -40.15
N LYS A 279 -15.65 13.34 -41.08
CA LYS A 279 -15.90 12.91 -42.46
C LYS A 279 -15.19 13.85 -43.46
N PRO A 280 -14.74 13.34 -44.62
CA PRO A 280 -13.90 14.11 -45.55
C PRO A 280 -14.61 15.33 -46.15
N GLY A 281 -15.94 15.30 -46.31
CA GLY A 281 -16.74 16.38 -46.91
C GLY A 281 -17.31 17.43 -45.93
N LEU A 282 -16.92 17.41 -44.65
CA LEU A 282 -17.41 18.38 -43.67
C LEU A 282 -16.89 19.80 -43.94
N SER A 283 -17.70 20.79 -43.57
CA SER A 283 -17.28 22.20 -43.61
C SER A 283 -16.09 22.45 -42.67
N ILE A 284 -15.34 23.53 -42.91
CA ILE A 284 -14.19 23.90 -42.06
C ILE A 284 -14.62 24.08 -40.60
N LEU A 285 -15.79 24.68 -40.38
CA LEU A 285 -16.35 24.91 -39.04
C LEU A 285 -16.68 23.59 -38.32
N GLU A 286 -17.30 22.64 -39.01
CA GLU A 286 -17.61 21.32 -38.46
C GLU A 286 -16.34 20.54 -38.15
N LYS A 287 -15.37 20.51 -39.08
CA LYS A 287 -14.06 19.88 -38.86
C LYS A 287 -13.37 20.46 -37.62
N GLN A 288 -13.43 21.78 -37.44
CA GLN A 288 -12.86 22.44 -36.27
C GLN A 288 -13.62 22.09 -34.98
N ALA A 289 -14.95 21.98 -35.02
CA ALA A 289 -15.76 21.56 -33.87
C ALA A 289 -15.44 20.12 -33.44
N VAL A 290 -15.24 19.21 -34.40
CA VAL A 290 -14.82 17.81 -34.15
C VAL A 290 -13.45 17.76 -33.49
N VAL A 291 -12.46 18.52 -34.00
CA VAL A 291 -11.12 18.59 -33.38
C VAL A 291 -11.17 19.16 -31.96
N LYS A 292 -11.97 20.22 -31.73
CA LYS A 292 -12.19 20.76 -30.38
C LYS A 292 -12.86 19.75 -29.45
N ALA A 293 -13.80 18.96 -29.94
CA ALA A 293 -14.38 17.86 -29.16
C ALA A 293 -13.32 16.82 -28.76
N ALA A 294 -12.41 16.46 -29.67
CA ALA A 294 -11.32 15.53 -29.38
C ALA A 294 -10.37 16.07 -28.30
N TYR A 295 -10.02 17.35 -28.33
CA TYR A 295 -9.21 17.96 -27.27
C TYR A 295 -9.91 17.96 -25.92
N ARG A 296 -11.21 18.27 -25.88
CA ARG A 296 -12.00 18.25 -24.63
C ARG A 296 -12.12 16.85 -24.05
N GLN A 297 -12.25 15.84 -24.89
CA GLN A 297 -12.29 14.45 -24.45
C GLN A 297 -10.92 14.00 -23.88
N VAL A 298 -9.82 14.23 -24.61
CA VAL A 298 -8.48 13.70 -24.27
C VAL A 298 -7.80 14.49 -23.17
N PHE A 299 -7.93 15.83 -23.18
CA PHE A 299 -7.29 16.71 -22.20
C PHE A 299 -8.23 17.20 -21.10
N GLU A 300 -9.49 16.73 -21.10
CA GLU A 300 -10.58 17.15 -20.21
C GLU A 300 -11.01 18.62 -20.35
N ARG A 301 -10.35 19.38 -21.23
CA ARG A 301 -10.56 20.82 -21.46
C ARG A 301 -10.04 21.22 -22.84
N ASP A 302 -10.51 22.37 -23.33
CA ASP A 302 -9.96 22.97 -24.54
C ASP A 302 -8.62 23.66 -24.27
N ILE A 303 -7.52 22.99 -24.61
CA ILE A 303 -6.15 23.50 -24.45
C ILE A 303 -5.80 24.61 -25.45
N THR A 304 -6.51 24.67 -26.60
CA THR A 304 -6.24 25.65 -27.66
C THR A 304 -6.69 27.04 -27.21
N ARG A 305 -7.88 27.12 -26.61
CA ARG A 305 -8.47 28.37 -26.14
C ARG A 305 -7.79 28.89 -24.86
N ALA A 306 -7.41 28.00 -23.95
CA ALA A 306 -6.88 28.38 -22.64
C ALA A 306 -5.39 28.76 -22.68
N TYR A 307 -4.59 28.06 -23.48
CA TYR A 307 -3.12 28.17 -23.44
C TYR A 307 -2.48 28.39 -24.81
N SER A 308 -3.27 28.52 -25.87
CA SER A 308 -2.78 28.64 -27.26
C SER A 308 -1.89 27.46 -27.68
N LEU A 309 -2.10 26.27 -27.09
CA LEU A 309 -1.39 25.06 -27.43
C LEU A 309 -2.15 24.30 -28.52
N ASN A 310 -1.47 23.93 -29.60
CA ASN A 310 -2.05 23.13 -30.68
C ASN A 310 -1.02 22.12 -31.24
N LEU A 311 -1.54 21.07 -31.90
CA LEU A 311 -0.74 20.07 -32.60
C LEU A 311 -1.04 20.18 -34.10
N SER A 312 -0.55 21.27 -34.70
CA SER A 312 -0.93 21.71 -36.06
C SER A 312 -0.77 20.63 -37.13
N ASP A 313 0.30 19.85 -37.10
CA ASP A 313 0.54 18.74 -38.05
C ASP A 313 -0.55 17.67 -37.97
N LEU A 314 -0.90 17.22 -36.75
CA LEU A 314 -1.93 16.21 -36.55
C LEU A 314 -3.31 16.72 -36.95
N GLU A 315 -3.60 17.99 -36.66
CA GLU A 315 -4.86 18.62 -37.06
C GLU A 315 -5.02 18.70 -38.58
N SER A 316 -3.97 19.07 -39.30
CA SER A 316 -4.00 19.15 -40.76
C SER A 316 -4.23 17.76 -41.37
N LYS A 317 -3.51 16.75 -40.88
CA LYS A 317 -3.64 15.36 -41.34
C LYS A 317 -5.06 14.81 -41.14
N VAL A 318 -5.67 15.06 -39.98
CA VAL A 318 -7.05 14.59 -39.73
C VAL A 318 -8.09 15.40 -40.52
N LYS A 319 -7.87 16.71 -40.73
CA LYS A 319 -8.74 17.57 -41.56
C LYS A 319 -8.72 17.18 -43.04
N ASN A 320 -7.57 16.73 -43.53
CA ASN A 320 -7.38 16.24 -44.89
C ASN A 320 -7.84 14.79 -45.09
N GLY A 321 -8.06 14.04 -44.00
CA GLY A 321 -8.40 12.62 -44.05
C GLY A 321 -7.20 11.70 -44.31
N GLU A 322 -5.97 12.19 -44.12
CA GLU A 322 -4.74 11.37 -44.21
C GLU A 322 -4.63 10.38 -43.04
N ILE A 323 -5.19 10.75 -41.89
CA ILE A 323 -5.34 9.89 -40.72
C ILE A 323 -6.79 9.87 -40.27
N SER A 324 -7.24 8.72 -39.76
CA SER A 324 -8.57 8.58 -39.17
C SER A 324 -8.66 9.26 -37.80
N MET A 325 -9.86 9.43 -37.26
CA MET A 325 -10.06 9.98 -35.93
C MET A 325 -9.45 9.07 -34.86
N LYS A 326 -9.51 7.74 -35.05
CA LYS A 326 -8.83 6.77 -34.19
C LYS A 326 -7.32 7.03 -34.11
N GLU A 327 -6.67 7.23 -35.25
CA GLU A 327 -5.23 7.48 -35.30
C GLU A 327 -4.86 8.87 -34.77
N PHE A 328 -5.73 9.86 -34.98
CA PHE A 328 -5.60 11.17 -34.35
C PHE A 328 -5.60 11.05 -32.81
N ILE A 329 -6.57 10.34 -32.22
CA ILE A 329 -6.63 10.09 -30.76
C ILE A 329 -5.41 9.33 -30.26
N ARG A 330 -4.95 8.28 -30.99
CA ARG A 330 -3.73 7.53 -30.65
C ARG A 330 -2.52 8.46 -30.54
N ARG A 331 -2.30 9.32 -31.54
CA ARG A 331 -1.15 10.25 -31.57
C ARG A 331 -1.28 11.38 -30.55
N LEU A 332 -2.49 11.86 -30.28
CA LEU A 332 -2.75 12.81 -29.19
C LEU A 332 -2.34 12.23 -27.84
N CYS A 333 -2.75 11.00 -27.54
CA CYS A 333 -2.45 10.35 -26.25
C CYS A 333 -0.97 9.95 -26.11
N LYS A 334 -0.25 9.76 -27.22
CA LYS A 334 1.21 9.56 -27.23
C LYS A 334 2.03 10.86 -27.21
N SER A 335 1.38 12.01 -27.32
CA SER A 335 2.07 13.29 -27.39
C SER A 335 2.80 13.62 -26.07
N PRO A 336 3.89 14.41 -26.12
CA PRO A 336 4.55 14.92 -24.92
C PRO A 336 3.61 15.73 -24.03
N LEU A 337 2.63 16.44 -24.63
CA LEU A 337 1.61 17.20 -23.91
C LEU A 337 0.72 16.30 -23.04
N TYR A 338 0.26 15.16 -23.58
CA TYR A 338 -0.54 14.22 -22.82
C TYR A 338 0.27 13.58 -21.69
N ARG A 339 1.50 13.15 -21.99
CA ARG A 339 2.42 12.56 -21.01
C ARG A 339 2.67 13.49 -19.82
N LYS A 340 2.98 14.76 -20.07
CA LYS A 340 3.23 15.77 -19.02
C LYS A 340 2.01 16.01 -18.12
N ASN A 341 0.81 15.97 -18.70
CA ASN A 341 -0.42 16.28 -17.97
C ASN A 341 -1.02 15.07 -17.24
N PHE A 342 -0.95 13.86 -17.82
CA PHE A 342 -1.74 12.69 -17.40
C PHE A 342 -0.93 11.42 -17.11
N PHE A 343 0.39 11.44 -17.30
CA PHE A 343 1.25 10.30 -16.99
C PHE A 343 2.30 10.64 -15.92
N GLU A 344 3.15 11.64 -16.16
CA GLU A 344 4.25 12.01 -15.25
C GLU A 344 3.85 12.39 -13.82
N PRO A 345 2.75 13.13 -13.57
CA PRO A 345 2.36 13.50 -12.21
C PRO A 345 1.56 12.41 -11.47
N TYR A 346 1.45 11.19 -12.03
CA TYR A 346 0.65 10.10 -11.48
C TYR A 346 1.42 8.79 -11.37
N ILE A 347 0.95 7.92 -10.47
CA ILE A 347 1.37 6.51 -10.41
C ILE A 347 0.74 5.77 -11.59
N ASN A 348 1.42 4.73 -12.10
CA ASN A 348 0.93 3.91 -13.23
C ASN A 348 -0.54 3.46 -13.08
N SER A 349 -0.97 3.05 -11.89
CA SER A 349 -2.36 2.67 -11.62
C SER A 349 -3.34 3.82 -11.83
N ARG A 350 -2.99 5.04 -11.41
CA ARG A 350 -3.85 6.22 -11.58
C ARG A 350 -3.82 6.74 -13.03
N ALA A 351 -2.66 6.69 -13.69
CA ALA A 351 -2.54 7.04 -15.10
C ALA A 351 -3.39 6.12 -15.99
N LEU A 352 -3.45 4.82 -15.67
CA LEU A 352 -4.33 3.84 -16.32
C LEU A 352 -5.80 4.26 -16.20
N GLU A 353 -6.28 4.58 -14.99
CA GLU A 353 -7.67 4.98 -14.77
C GLU A 353 -8.07 6.22 -15.58
N LEU A 354 -7.16 7.20 -15.69
CA LEU A 354 -7.37 8.39 -16.52
C LEU A 354 -7.34 8.06 -18.02
N ALA A 355 -6.49 7.14 -18.46
CA ALA A 355 -6.48 6.69 -19.86
C ALA A 355 -7.80 6.01 -20.26
N PHE A 356 -8.40 5.21 -19.38
CA PHE A 356 -9.73 4.63 -19.57
C PHE A 356 -10.82 5.70 -19.76
N ARG A 357 -10.77 6.77 -18.96
CA ARG A 357 -11.65 7.94 -19.10
C ARG A 357 -11.48 8.61 -20.47
N HIS A 358 -10.24 8.88 -20.88
CA HIS A 358 -9.95 9.64 -22.09
C HIS A 358 -10.21 8.86 -23.38
N ILE A 359 -9.78 7.60 -23.44
CA ILE A 359 -9.78 6.79 -24.67
C ILE A 359 -11.08 6.00 -24.80
N LEU A 360 -11.55 5.38 -23.72
CA LEU A 360 -12.75 4.53 -23.73
C LEU A 360 -13.99 5.24 -23.20
N GLY A 361 -13.88 6.43 -22.61
CA GLY A 361 -15.02 7.17 -22.09
C GLY A 361 -15.73 6.48 -20.92
N ARG A 362 -15.09 5.52 -20.23
CA ARG A 362 -15.65 4.80 -19.08
C ARG A 362 -14.58 4.54 -18.02
N ALA A 363 -15.02 4.04 -16.88
CA ALA A 363 -14.13 3.49 -15.87
C ALA A 363 -13.73 2.02 -16.16
N PRO A 364 -12.60 1.53 -15.61
CA PRO A 364 -12.34 0.11 -15.49
C PRO A 364 -13.50 -0.59 -14.78
N SER A 365 -13.81 -1.80 -15.25
CA SER A 365 -14.97 -2.56 -14.81
C SER A 365 -14.61 -3.56 -13.72
N SER A 366 -13.54 -4.35 -13.92
CA SER A 366 -13.12 -5.47 -13.07
C SER A 366 -11.70 -5.30 -12.53
N ARG A 367 -11.32 -6.17 -11.59
CA ARG A 367 -9.95 -6.24 -11.07
C ARG A 367 -8.99 -6.78 -12.13
N GLU A 368 -9.45 -7.77 -12.88
CA GLU A 368 -8.72 -8.49 -13.91
C GLU A 368 -8.35 -7.55 -15.06
N GLU A 369 -9.30 -6.72 -15.51
CA GLU A 369 -9.07 -5.68 -16.53
C GLU A 369 -7.99 -4.69 -16.07
N VAL A 370 -8.05 -4.24 -14.82
CA VAL A 370 -7.00 -3.35 -14.28
C VAL A 370 -5.65 -4.04 -14.25
N GLN A 371 -5.58 -5.32 -13.87
CA GLN A 371 -4.33 -6.08 -13.83
C GLN A 371 -3.72 -6.28 -15.22
N GLU A 372 -4.54 -6.61 -16.22
CA GLU A 372 -4.10 -6.79 -17.60
C GLU A 372 -3.44 -5.52 -18.14
N TYR A 373 -4.16 -4.40 -18.14
CA TYR A 373 -3.63 -3.13 -18.64
C TYR A 373 -2.51 -2.57 -17.77
N PHE A 374 -2.50 -2.84 -16.47
CA PHE A 374 -1.39 -2.47 -15.60
C PHE A 374 -0.10 -3.22 -15.97
N SER A 375 -0.21 -4.49 -16.37
CA SER A 375 0.93 -5.27 -16.85
C SER A 375 1.50 -4.70 -18.16
N VAL A 376 0.62 -4.22 -19.06
CA VAL A 376 1.00 -3.56 -20.33
C VAL A 376 1.75 -2.26 -20.05
N VAL A 377 1.21 -1.39 -19.19
CA VAL A 377 1.87 -0.13 -18.80
C VAL A 377 3.22 -0.39 -18.15
N SER A 378 3.31 -1.38 -17.27
CA SER A 378 4.53 -1.67 -16.52
C SER A 378 5.66 -2.18 -17.41
N LYS A 379 5.34 -2.88 -18.52
CA LYS A 379 6.33 -3.38 -19.49
C LYS A 379 6.66 -2.38 -20.59
N GLY A 380 5.65 -1.71 -21.16
CA GLY A 380 5.79 -0.89 -22.38
C GLY A 380 5.52 0.60 -22.19
N GLY A 381 5.28 1.06 -20.96
CA GLY A 381 5.00 2.47 -20.65
C GLY A 381 3.70 2.99 -21.26
N LEU A 382 3.61 4.32 -21.40
CA LEU A 382 2.41 5.01 -21.89
C LEU A 382 2.03 4.60 -23.32
N ALA A 383 3.02 4.47 -24.23
CA ALA A 383 2.73 4.20 -25.63
C ALA A 383 2.04 2.85 -25.83
N ALA A 384 2.50 1.81 -25.14
CA ALA A 384 1.91 0.48 -25.19
C ALA A 384 0.49 0.44 -24.61
N LEU A 385 0.24 1.19 -23.53
CA LEU A 385 -1.12 1.32 -22.97
C LEU A 385 -2.09 1.96 -23.96
N VAL A 386 -1.67 3.06 -24.60
CA VAL A 386 -2.51 3.76 -25.58
C VAL A 386 -2.83 2.84 -26.75
N ASP A 387 -1.85 2.12 -27.28
CA ASP A 387 -2.08 1.15 -28.36
C ASP A 387 -3.05 0.05 -27.92
N ALA A 388 -2.84 -0.55 -26.75
CA ALA A 388 -3.72 -1.61 -26.25
C ALA A 388 -5.18 -1.15 -26.04
N LEU A 389 -5.41 0.11 -25.66
CA LEU A 389 -6.76 0.66 -25.49
C LEU A 389 -7.42 1.02 -26.83
N VAL A 390 -6.68 1.65 -27.75
CA VAL A 390 -7.20 2.08 -29.06
C VAL A 390 -7.42 0.89 -30.01
N ASP A 391 -6.59 -0.15 -29.91
CA ASP A 391 -6.70 -1.37 -30.72
C ASP A 391 -7.66 -2.41 -30.11
N SER A 392 -8.31 -2.08 -28.98
CA SER A 392 -9.31 -2.95 -28.37
C SER A 392 -10.56 -3.08 -29.25
N ARG A 393 -11.20 -4.27 -29.22
CA ARG A 393 -12.47 -4.51 -29.91
C ARG A 393 -13.55 -3.55 -29.45
N GLU A 394 -13.59 -3.25 -28.15
CA GLU A 394 -14.54 -2.31 -27.58
C GLU A 394 -14.40 -0.90 -28.17
N TYR A 395 -13.17 -0.41 -28.39
CA TYR A 395 -12.98 0.89 -29.02
C TYR A 395 -13.59 0.92 -30.43
N ALA A 396 -13.34 -0.13 -31.22
CA ALA A 396 -13.87 -0.26 -32.58
C ALA A 396 -15.41 -0.32 -32.59
N ASP A 397 -16.03 -1.04 -31.66
CA ASP A 397 -17.49 -1.19 -31.58
C ASP A 397 -18.20 0.13 -31.22
N TYR A 398 -17.64 0.91 -30.29
CA TYR A 398 -18.28 2.14 -29.79
C TYR A 398 -17.99 3.39 -30.61
N PHE A 399 -16.78 3.50 -31.16
CA PHE A 399 -16.29 4.71 -31.82
C PHE A 399 -15.93 4.50 -33.29
N GLY A 400 -15.56 3.27 -33.66
CA GLY A 400 -15.02 2.97 -34.99
C GLY A 400 -13.76 3.78 -35.27
N GLU A 401 -13.63 4.25 -36.52
CA GLU A 401 -12.46 5.04 -36.93
C GLU A 401 -12.75 6.54 -37.12
N GLU A 402 -14.02 6.93 -37.15
CA GLU A 402 -14.46 8.29 -37.47
C GLU A 402 -14.95 9.08 -36.26
N THR A 403 -15.46 8.41 -35.23
CA THR A 403 -16.12 9.07 -34.09
C THR A 403 -15.12 9.45 -33.02
N VAL A 404 -15.22 10.67 -32.50
CA VAL A 404 -14.48 11.11 -31.33
C VAL A 404 -15.00 10.35 -30.10
N PRO A 405 -14.12 9.82 -29.22
CA PRO A 405 -14.56 9.19 -27.98
C PRO A 405 -15.42 10.13 -27.14
N TYR A 406 -16.38 9.58 -26.41
CA TYR A 406 -17.32 10.34 -25.58
C TYR A 406 -17.56 9.64 -24.25
N LEU A 407 -17.87 10.43 -23.21
CA LEU A 407 -18.16 9.89 -21.88
C LEU A 407 -19.46 9.08 -21.87
N ARG A 408 -19.36 7.82 -21.49
CA ARG A 408 -20.44 6.83 -21.39
C ARG A 408 -21.05 6.86 -20.00
N GLY A 409 -21.76 7.96 -19.72
CA GLY A 409 -22.43 8.21 -18.45
C GLY A 409 -23.84 7.62 -18.33
N LEU A 410 -24.51 7.97 -17.23
CA LEU A 410 -25.90 7.57 -16.97
C LEU A 410 -26.82 7.96 -18.13
N GLY A 411 -27.69 7.04 -18.52
CA GLY A 411 -28.68 7.23 -19.59
C GLY A 411 -28.15 6.92 -20.99
N GLN A 412 -26.84 7.06 -21.25
CA GLN A 412 -26.26 6.73 -22.57
C GLN A 412 -26.09 5.21 -22.78
N GLU A 413 -25.72 4.50 -21.72
CA GLU A 413 -25.62 3.04 -21.69
C GLU A 413 -26.02 2.48 -20.32
N ALA A 414 -26.27 1.17 -20.27
CA ALA A 414 -26.52 0.45 -19.02
C ALA A 414 -25.26 0.48 -18.12
N GLN A 415 -25.41 1.04 -16.92
CA GLN A 415 -24.31 1.22 -15.96
C GLN A 415 -24.23 0.02 -15.01
N GLU A 416 -23.00 -0.42 -14.71
CA GLU A 416 -22.79 -1.47 -13.71
C GLU A 416 -22.78 -0.86 -12.30
N CYS A 417 -23.33 -1.59 -11.32
CA CYS A 417 -23.33 -1.13 -9.93
C CYS A 417 -21.97 -1.27 -9.24
N ARG A 418 -21.07 -2.11 -9.78
CA ARG A 418 -19.77 -2.46 -9.20
C ARG A 418 -18.80 -1.27 -9.09
N ASN A 419 -18.81 -0.39 -10.08
CA ASN A 419 -17.95 0.81 -10.14
C ASN A 419 -18.76 2.13 -10.15
N TRP A 420 -20.01 2.09 -9.68
CA TRP A 420 -20.96 3.20 -9.73
C TRP A 420 -20.37 4.53 -9.24
N GLY A 421 -20.06 4.65 -7.94
CA GLY A 421 -19.54 5.89 -7.35
C GLY A 421 -18.25 6.41 -8.03
N PRO A 422 -17.19 5.59 -8.14
CA PRO A 422 -15.92 6.01 -8.72
C PRO A 422 -16.02 6.42 -10.20
N GLN A 423 -16.95 5.84 -10.97
CA GLN A 423 -17.14 6.24 -12.36
C GLN A 423 -17.72 7.65 -12.48
N PHE A 424 -18.67 8.02 -11.63
CA PHE A 424 -19.16 9.41 -11.56
C PHE A 424 -18.05 10.37 -11.13
N ASP A 425 -17.27 10.01 -10.11
CA ASP A 425 -16.13 10.81 -9.66
C ASP A 425 -15.06 10.99 -10.75
N LEU A 426 -14.85 9.96 -11.57
CA LEU A 426 -13.91 9.97 -12.69
C LEU A 426 -14.34 10.93 -13.80
N PHE A 427 -15.64 11.11 -14.02
CA PHE A 427 -16.15 12.01 -15.06
C PHE A 427 -16.12 13.49 -14.67
N ASN A 428 -15.83 13.82 -13.42
CA ASN A 428 -15.70 15.20 -12.96
C ASN A 428 -14.34 15.81 -13.34
N TYR A 429 -14.32 17.13 -13.54
CA TYR A 429 -13.08 17.90 -13.73
C TYR A 429 -12.12 17.80 -12.53
N SER A 430 -12.61 17.36 -11.37
CA SER A 430 -11.80 17.15 -10.18
C SER A 430 -10.99 15.85 -10.20
N ALA A 431 -11.26 14.94 -11.13
CA ALA A 431 -10.63 13.63 -11.20
C ALA A 431 -9.09 13.69 -11.25
N PRO A 432 -8.43 14.55 -12.06
CA PRO A 432 -6.97 14.65 -12.09
C PRO A 432 -6.33 15.09 -10.76
N PHE A 433 -7.07 15.75 -9.87
CA PHE A 433 -6.52 16.15 -8.57
C PHE A 433 -6.39 15.00 -7.58
N ARG A 434 -7.11 13.89 -7.80
CA ARG A 434 -6.94 12.68 -7.00
C ARG A 434 -5.70 11.91 -7.45
N LYS A 435 -4.72 11.79 -6.55
CA LYS A 435 -3.43 11.11 -6.81
C LYS A 435 -3.43 9.63 -6.47
N VAL A 436 -4.31 9.22 -5.55
CA VAL A 436 -4.48 7.81 -5.14
C VAL A 436 -5.36 7.08 -6.16
N PRO A 437 -5.01 5.86 -6.59
CA PRO A 437 -5.84 5.08 -7.50
C PRO A 437 -7.13 4.63 -6.81
N GLN A 438 -8.26 4.71 -7.53
CA GLN A 438 -9.59 4.44 -6.98
C GLN A 438 -10.08 3.03 -7.25
N PHE A 439 -9.81 2.49 -8.43
CA PHE A 439 -10.46 1.26 -8.90
C PHE A 439 -9.74 0.03 -8.35
N ILE A 440 -8.39 0.01 -8.40
CA ILE A 440 -7.62 -1.11 -7.85
C ILE A 440 -7.83 -1.28 -6.34
N THR A 441 -7.91 -0.16 -5.61
CA THR A 441 -8.12 -0.16 -4.16
C THR A 441 -9.53 -0.61 -3.82
N LEU A 442 -10.55 -0.12 -4.55
CA LEU A 442 -11.93 -0.54 -4.37
C LEU A 442 -12.16 -2.02 -4.71
N PHE A 443 -11.68 -2.47 -5.88
CA PHE A 443 -11.88 -3.86 -6.30
C PHE A 443 -11.15 -4.83 -5.37
N ALA A 444 -9.94 -4.49 -4.92
CA ALA A 444 -9.27 -5.28 -3.88
C ALA A 444 -10.07 -5.28 -2.56
N ALA A 445 -10.63 -4.14 -2.16
CA ALA A 445 -11.38 -4.01 -0.91
C ALA A 445 -12.72 -4.79 -0.92
N TYR A 446 -13.30 -5.08 -2.09
CA TYR A 446 -14.47 -5.97 -2.17
C TYR A 446 -14.17 -7.40 -1.70
N ASP A 447 -12.96 -7.89 -1.98
CA ASP A 447 -12.54 -9.25 -1.60
C ASP A 447 -11.99 -9.31 -0.16
N GLN A 448 -11.33 -8.25 0.30
CA GLN A 448 -10.66 -8.16 1.60
C GLN A 448 -11.65 -7.99 2.78
N PRO A 449 -11.26 -8.33 4.02
CA PRO A 449 -12.05 -8.00 5.22
C PRO A 449 -12.19 -6.49 5.43
N LEU A 450 -12.99 -6.08 6.42
CA LEU A 450 -13.14 -4.66 6.77
C LEU A 450 -11.77 -4.01 7.04
N PRO A 451 -11.52 -2.80 6.50
CA PRO A 451 -10.26 -2.11 6.69
C PRO A 451 -10.08 -1.62 8.13
N ASP A 452 -8.83 -1.52 8.59
CA ASP A 452 -8.51 -0.85 9.84
C ASP A 452 -8.56 0.68 9.66
N GLN A 453 -9.72 1.27 9.95
CA GLN A 453 -9.94 2.72 9.95
C GLN A 453 -11.05 3.09 10.93
N HIS A 454 -11.21 4.39 11.18
CA HIS A 454 -12.35 4.89 11.95
C HIS A 454 -13.69 4.55 11.28
N VAL A 455 -14.72 4.34 12.11
CA VAL A 455 -16.08 3.92 11.71
C VAL A 455 -16.73 4.86 10.69
N TYR A 456 -16.40 6.15 10.75
CA TYR A 456 -16.91 7.19 9.87
C TYR A 456 -16.02 7.50 8.66
N GLY A 457 -14.98 6.69 8.42
CA GLY A 457 -14.02 6.86 7.31
C GLY A 457 -12.62 7.25 7.78
N SER A 458 -11.64 7.02 6.90
CA SER A 458 -10.20 7.19 7.13
C SER A 458 -9.80 8.58 7.66
N GLY A 459 -10.44 9.66 7.21
CA GLY A 459 -10.10 11.03 7.59
C GLY A 459 -10.49 11.45 9.02
N ASN A 460 -11.13 10.56 9.79
CA ASN A 460 -11.56 10.83 11.17
C ASN A 460 -10.56 10.36 12.24
N ASP A 461 -9.54 9.60 11.88
CA ASP A 461 -8.44 9.32 12.80
C ASP A 461 -7.39 10.44 12.74
N PRO A 462 -6.94 10.98 13.89
CA PRO A 462 -5.80 11.88 13.92
C PRO A 462 -4.49 11.11 13.71
N LEU A 463 -3.45 11.81 13.26
CA LEU A 463 -2.09 11.26 13.26
C LEU A 463 -1.61 11.02 14.70
N GLU A 464 -1.01 9.86 14.97
CA GLU A 464 -0.55 9.45 16.31
C GLU A 464 0.82 10.05 16.67
N ILE A 465 0.84 11.37 16.79
CA ILE A 465 2.01 12.20 17.13
C ILE A 465 1.90 12.80 18.54
N GLN A 466 3.01 13.34 19.05
CA GLN A 466 3.09 13.88 20.42
C GLN A 466 2.12 15.05 20.66
N PHE A 467 2.05 16.00 19.73
CA PHE A 467 1.20 17.20 19.84
C PHE A 467 0.45 17.48 18.55
N GLY A 468 -0.70 18.17 18.68
CA GLY A 468 -1.50 18.64 17.56
C GLY A 468 -2.61 17.67 17.18
N ALA A 469 -3.82 18.21 16.99
CA ALA A 469 -4.96 17.50 16.43
C ALA A 469 -4.92 17.58 14.90
N ILE A 470 -3.94 16.88 14.31
CA ILE A 470 -3.72 16.90 12.85
C ILE A 470 -4.50 15.77 12.21
N PHE A 471 -5.47 16.14 11.38
CA PHE A 471 -6.22 15.24 10.52
C PHE A 471 -5.80 15.48 9.06
N PRO A 472 -5.60 14.41 8.26
CA PRO A 472 -5.37 14.56 6.83
C PRO A 472 -6.48 15.40 6.17
N LYS A 473 -6.10 16.42 5.38
CA LYS A 473 -7.06 17.30 4.69
C LYS A 473 -7.59 16.63 3.43
N GLU A 474 -8.85 16.22 3.47
CA GLU A 474 -9.56 15.60 2.34
C GLU A 474 -9.71 16.54 1.12
N THR A 475 -9.66 17.86 1.29
CA THR A 475 -9.86 18.83 0.19
C THR A 475 -8.64 19.03 -0.71
N ARG A 476 -7.43 18.74 -0.24
CA ARG A 476 -6.19 18.94 -1.02
C ARG A 476 -5.78 17.69 -1.80
N ASN A 477 -5.97 16.51 -1.22
CA ASN A 477 -5.78 15.23 -1.88
C ASN A 477 -6.88 14.28 -1.37
N PRO A 478 -7.99 14.16 -2.11
CA PRO A 478 -9.13 13.37 -1.64
C PRO A 478 -8.75 11.90 -1.60
N ASP A 479 -8.75 11.33 -0.40
CA ASP A 479 -8.50 9.91 -0.14
C ASP A 479 -9.59 9.32 0.77
N ALA A 480 -10.85 9.63 0.43
CA ALA A 480 -11.99 9.05 1.12
C ALA A 480 -12.10 7.57 0.74
N THR A 481 -12.07 6.72 1.76
CA THR A 481 -12.24 5.26 1.67
C THR A 481 -13.45 4.84 2.51
N PRO A 482 -14.69 5.10 2.05
CA PRO A 482 -15.87 4.74 2.82
C PRO A 482 -16.00 3.22 2.95
N ALA A 483 -16.25 2.75 4.17
CA ALA A 483 -16.52 1.36 4.48
C ALA A 483 -17.73 1.23 5.40
N PHE A 484 -18.46 0.12 5.29
CA PHE A 484 -19.68 -0.10 6.06
C PHE A 484 -19.37 -0.76 7.40
N PHE A 485 -19.26 0.05 8.44
CA PHE A 485 -19.16 -0.44 9.81
C PHE A 485 -20.53 -0.56 10.46
N ASN A 486 -20.88 -1.79 10.85
CA ASN A 486 -22.08 -2.08 11.64
C ASN A 486 -21.99 -1.43 13.03
N LYS A 487 -23.15 -1.32 13.70
CA LYS A 487 -23.22 -0.81 15.08
C LYS A 487 -22.31 -1.60 16.02
N ASP A 488 -22.32 -2.93 15.89
CA ASP A 488 -21.62 -3.85 16.79
C ASP A 488 -20.25 -4.23 16.22
N THR A 489 -19.44 -3.21 15.91
CA THR A 489 -18.06 -3.38 15.43
C THR A 489 -17.07 -2.95 16.50
N ARG A 490 -15.94 -3.65 16.56
CA ARG A 490 -14.83 -3.30 17.45
C ARG A 490 -13.51 -3.33 16.68
N ARG A 491 -12.81 -2.21 16.72
CA ARG A 491 -11.49 -2.00 16.15
C ARG A 491 -10.44 -2.73 16.97
N ILE A 492 -9.49 -3.35 16.28
CA ILE A 492 -8.34 -4.00 16.89
C ILE A 492 -7.34 -2.91 17.30
N LEU A 493 -7.15 -2.75 18.60
CA LEU A 493 -6.20 -1.79 19.15
C LEU A 493 -4.97 -2.53 19.69
N ILE A 494 -3.79 -2.01 19.37
CA ILE A 494 -2.50 -2.57 19.79
C ILE A 494 -2.09 -1.91 21.10
N ARG A 495 -1.81 -2.71 22.13
CA ARG A 495 -1.35 -2.21 23.43
C ARG A 495 0.03 -1.55 23.28
N ARG A 496 0.21 -0.35 23.83
CA ARG A 496 1.53 0.31 23.95
C ARG A 496 2.26 -0.24 25.18
N GLY A 497 2.85 -1.42 25.03
CA GLY A 497 3.52 -2.17 26.09
C GLY A 497 3.54 -3.66 25.74
N ALA A 498 3.58 -4.54 26.74
CA ALA A 498 3.46 -5.97 26.53
C ALA A 498 2.09 -6.33 25.93
N GLY A 499 2.07 -7.08 24.82
CA GLY A 499 0.83 -7.45 24.12
C GLY A 499 -0.12 -8.33 24.94
N ILE A 500 0.42 -9.09 25.91
CA ILE A 500 -0.34 -9.92 26.84
C ILE A 500 -1.22 -9.11 27.82
N ASP A 501 -0.86 -7.85 28.06
CA ASP A 501 -1.60 -6.94 28.94
C ASP A 501 -2.68 -6.16 28.15
N ASN A 502 -3.16 -6.71 27.03
CA ASN A 502 -4.27 -6.13 26.28
C ASN A 502 -5.59 -6.34 27.03
N GLN A 503 -6.30 -5.25 27.30
CA GLN A 503 -7.53 -5.23 28.11
C GLN A 503 -8.70 -5.98 27.47
N LEU A 504 -8.59 -6.35 26.20
CA LEU A 504 -9.56 -7.22 25.54
C LEU A 504 -9.56 -8.64 26.13
N SER A 505 -8.38 -9.24 26.28
CA SER A 505 -8.21 -10.60 26.83
C SER A 505 -7.93 -10.60 28.34
N ASN A 506 -7.29 -9.55 28.86
CA ASN A 506 -6.96 -9.41 30.28
C ASN A 506 -7.46 -8.07 30.86
N PRO A 507 -8.75 -7.95 31.20
CA PRO A 507 -9.31 -6.72 31.78
C PRO A 507 -8.68 -6.33 33.13
N ALA A 508 -8.18 -7.31 33.90
CA ALA A 508 -7.53 -7.06 35.19
C ALA A 508 -6.18 -6.34 35.06
N ALA A 509 -5.57 -6.32 33.87
CA ALA A 509 -4.32 -5.62 33.60
C ALA A 509 -4.48 -4.09 33.38
N ARG A 510 -5.69 -3.53 33.48
CA ARG A 510 -5.94 -2.08 33.33
C ARG A 510 -5.07 -1.18 34.22
N PRO A 511 -4.97 -1.40 35.55
CA PRO A 511 -4.14 -0.58 36.44
C PRO A 511 -2.64 -0.90 36.34
N LYS A 512 -2.26 -1.97 35.64
CA LYS A 512 -0.86 -2.41 35.55
C LYS A 512 -0.05 -1.46 34.66
N ALA A 513 1.03 -0.93 35.22
CA ALA A 513 1.97 -0.07 34.49
C ALA A 513 2.66 -0.87 33.37
N PRO A 514 2.90 -0.27 32.18
CA PRO A 514 3.33 -0.98 30.98
C PRO A 514 4.83 -1.34 30.93
N GLY A 515 5.59 -1.10 32.00
CA GLY A 515 7.01 -1.41 32.11
C GLY A 515 7.90 -0.61 31.13
N SER A 516 9.07 -1.16 30.79
CA SER A 516 10.05 -0.52 29.89
C SER A 516 9.62 -0.45 28.42
N LEU A 517 8.65 -1.29 28.00
CA LEU A 517 8.13 -1.32 26.63
C LEU A 517 7.06 -0.23 26.37
N GLY A 518 6.53 0.36 27.43
CA GLY A 518 5.46 1.37 27.37
C GLY A 518 5.94 2.81 27.60
N PRO A 519 5.01 3.78 27.64
CA PRO A 519 5.34 5.13 28.08
C PRO A 519 5.71 5.18 29.56
N LYS A 520 6.52 6.18 29.92
CA LYS A 520 6.76 6.54 31.31
C LYS A 520 5.45 6.98 31.98
N VAL A 521 5.14 6.36 33.12
CA VAL A 521 3.96 6.69 33.94
C VAL A 521 4.39 7.65 35.04
N PHE A 522 3.62 8.72 35.23
CA PHE A 522 3.80 9.67 36.32
C PHE A 522 2.67 9.48 37.33
N LYS A 523 3.04 9.32 38.60
CA LYS A 523 2.11 9.22 39.74
C LYS A 523 2.49 10.24 40.80
N LEU A 524 1.50 10.81 41.48
CA LEU A 524 1.70 11.66 42.65
C LEU A 524 1.44 10.83 43.91
N ASP A 525 2.49 10.20 44.45
CA ASP A 525 2.37 9.32 45.63
C ASP A 525 2.44 10.08 46.97
N GLN A 526 2.42 11.42 46.96
CA GLN A 526 2.56 12.25 48.17
C GLN A 526 1.55 13.39 48.21
N VAL A 527 0.45 13.18 48.92
CA VAL A 527 -0.25 14.27 49.61
C VAL A 527 0.35 14.31 51.02
N PRO A 528 0.80 15.46 51.55
CA PRO A 528 1.25 15.55 52.92
C PRO A 528 0.07 15.24 53.84
N ALA A 529 -0.04 14.00 54.30
CA ALA A 529 -0.94 13.65 55.37
C ALA A 529 -0.43 14.34 56.64
N THR A 530 -1.26 15.22 57.19
CA THR A 530 -1.16 15.77 58.54
C THR A 530 -0.93 14.63 59.55
N GLY A 531 0.33 14.36 59.89
CA GLY A 531 0.62 13.30 60.85
C GLY A 531 2.07 12.85 61.03
N ASN A 532 3.03 13.19 60.15
CA ASN A 532 4.42 12.77 60.39
C ASN A 532 5.44 13.88 60.08
N THR A 533 5.88 14.56 61.15
CA THR A 533 6.75 15.75 61.17
C THR A 533 8.24 15.48 60.88
N GLN A 534 8.58 14.53 60.00
CA GLN A 534 9.98 14.27 59.61
C GLN A 534 10.16 13.77 58.16
N ALA A 535 9.50 14.43 57.18
CA ALA A 535 9.91 14.34 55.77
C ALA A 535 10.25 15.73 55.26
N SER A 536 11.47 15.92 54.76
CA SER A 536 11.99 17.22 54.34
C SER A 536 11.20 17.78 53.14
N VAL A 537 10.49 18.87 53.38
CA VAL A 537 9.65 19.64 52.42
C VAL A 537 10.42 20.10 51.17
N ARG A 538 11.77 20.09 51.18
CA ARG A 538 12.60 20.63 50.08
C ARG A 538 12.79 19.71 48.87
N PHE A 539 12.44 18.42 48.94
CA PHE A 539 12.56 17.51 47.80
C PHE A 539 11.24 17.24 47.06
N SER A 540 10.08 17.66 47.60
CA SER A 540 8.77 17.41 46.96
C SER A 540 8.43 18.39 45.83
N GLU A 541 8.78 19.68 45.96
CA GLU A 541 8.44 20.73 44.97
C GLU A 541 8.96 20.44 43.55
N SER A 542 10.18 19.90 43.42
CA SER A 542 10.74 19.56 42.11
C SER A 542 10.01 18.37 41.46
N SER A 543 9.49 17.44 42.27
CA SER A 543 8.75 16.26 41.81
C SER A 543 7.30 16.61 41.43
N THR A 544 6.63 17.47 42.21
CA THR A 544 5.28 17.96 41.89
C THR A 544 5.27 18.84 40.65
N GLN A 545 6.28 19.70 40.48
CA GLN A 545 6.43 20.50 39.25
C GLN A 545 6.66 19.63 38.02
N ALA A 546 7.41 18.52 38.14
CA ALA A 546 7.59 17.56 37.06
C ALA A 546 6.26 16.87 36.69
N VAL A 547 5.42 16.53 37.67
CA VAL A 547 4.07 16.00 37.48
C VAL A 547 3.17 17.03 36.78
N ILE A 548 3.17 18.29 37.23
CA ILE A 548 2.41 19.38 36.59
C ILE A 548 2.81 19.52 35.11
N ASN A 549 4.11 19.59 34.84
CA ASN A 549 4.61 19.71 33.47
C ASN A 549 4.23 18.48 32.62
N ALA A 550 4.28 17.27 33.21
CA ALA A 550 3.82 16.05 32.55
C ALA A 550 2.31 16.08 32.25
N ALA A 551 1.48 16.61 33.14
CA ALA A 551 0.04 16.76 32.94
C ALA A 551 -0.29 17.73 31.78
N TYR A 552 0.42 18.87 31.69
CA TYR A 552 0.28 19.78 30.54
C TYR A 552 0.68 19.10 29.22
N ARG A 553 1.81 18.38 29.22
CA ARG A 553 2.28 17.64 28.04
C ARG A 553 1.31 16.53 27.63
N GLN A 554 0.65 15.87 28.59
CA GLN A 554 -0.35 14.87 28.26
C GLN A 554 -1.60 15.49 27.64
N VAL A 555 -2.18 16.52 28.28
CA VAL A 555 -3.46 17.11 27.88
C VAL A 555 -3.32 17.95 26.59
N PHE A 556 -2.28 18.78 26.51
CA PHE A 556 -2.04 19.69 25.37
C PHE A 556 -1.01 19.18 24.37
N GLY A 557 -0.28 18.10 24.67
CA GLY A 557 0.79 17.57 23.82
C GLY A 557 2.11 18.35 23.87
N ARG A 558 2.09 19.59 24.34
CA ARG A 558 3.22 20.54 24.39
C ARG A 558 3.13 21.41 25.63
N ASP A 559 4.23 22.10 25.92
CA ASP A 559 4.24 23.16 26.92
C ASP A 559 3.46 24.37 26.37
N LEU A 560 2.69 25.03 27.25
CA LEU A 560 1.84 26.17 26.90
C LEU A 560 2.65 27.46 26.80
N TYR A 561 2.12 28.44 26.07
CA TYR A 561 2.72 29.77 26.02
C TYR A 561 2.54 30.50 27.35
N ASP A 562 3.40 31.51 27.60
CA ASP A 562 3.31 32.35 28.78
C ASP A 562 1.92 32.99 28.90
N GLY A 563 1.34 32.93 30.11
CA GLY A 563 0.00 33.42 30.39
C GLY A 563 -1.14 32.45 30.08
N GLN A 564 -0.90 31.32 29.41
CA GLN A 564 -1.94 30.31 29.12
C GLN A 564 -2.05 29.22 30.21
N ARG A 565 -1.11 29.17 31.15
CA ARG A 565 -1.11 28.21 32.25
C ARG A 565 -2.16 28.56 33.30
N LEU A 566 -2.81 27.54 33.86
CA LEU A 566 -3.81 27.68 34.91
C LEU A 566 -3.14 27.74 36.29
N LYS A 567 -2.55 28.90 36.61
CA LYS A 567 -1.83 29.10 37.89
C LYS A 567 -2.67 28.76 39.12
N THR A 568 -3.97 29.08 39.10
CA THR A 568 -4.88 28.77 40.21
C THR A 568 -5.06 27.28 40.42
N ALA A 569 -5.13 26.48 39.35
CA ALA A 569 -5.24 25.03 39.44
C ALA A 569 -3.90 24.39 39.86
N GLU A 570 -2.76 24.98 39.44
CA GLU A 570 -1.43 24.55 39.86
C GLU A 570 -1.25 24.71 41.36
N ILE A 571 -1.53 25.90 41.91
CA ILE A 571 -1.44 26.18 43.35
C ILE A 571 -2.33 25.22 44.15
N LYS A 572 -3.55 24.95 43.67
CA LYS A 572 -4.46 24.00 44.33
C LYS A 572 -3.91 22.58 44.36
N LEU A 573 -3.26 22.13 43.29
CA LEU A 573 -2.63 20.81 43.25
C LEU A 573 -1.40 20.76 44.16
N GLU A 574 -0.58 21.82 44.18
CA GLU A 574 0.60 21.94 45.05
C GLU A 574 0.21 21.96 46.53
N ASN A 575 -0.89 22.60 46.88
CA ASN A 575 -1.46 22.60 48.24
C ASN A 575 -2.16 21.28 48.61
N GLY A 576 -2.38 20.37 47.67
CA GLY A 576 -3.13 19.13 47.89
C GLY A 576 -4.65 19.33 48.04
N GLU A 577 -5.20 20.46 47.58
CA GLU A 577 -6.65 20.74 47.61
C GLU A 577 -7.43 19.95 46.55
N ILE A 578 -6.75 19.57 45.45
CA ILE A 578 -7.34 18.82 44.33
C ILE A 578 -6.46 17.61 43.98
N THR A 579 -7.07 16.54 43.47
CA THR A 579 -6.34 15.35 42.98
C THR A 579 -5.84 15.56 41.54
N ILE A 580 -4.97 14.66 41.03
CA ILE A 580 -4.54 14.72 39.63
C ILE A 580 -5.75 14.59 38.69
N ARG A 581 -6.73 13.74 39.02
CA ARG A 581 -7.97 13.63 38.24
C ARG A 581 -8.67 14.98 38.10
N GLU A 582 -8.84 15.71 39.20
CA GLU A 582 -9.47 17.02 39.20
C GLU A 582 -8.62 18.08 38.49
N PHE A 583 -7.30 18.01 38.64
CA PHE A 583 -6.37 18.85 37.91
C PHE A 583 -6.51 18.64 36.39
N ILE A 584 -6.52 17.39 35.91
CA ILE A 584 -6.74 17.06 34.49
C ILE A 584 -8.11 17.51 34.02
N ARG A 585 -9.16 17.34 34.84
CA ARG A 585 -10.50 17.85 34.55
C ARG A 585 -10.48 19.37 34.36
N SER A 586 -9.76 20.11 35.20
CA SER A 586 -9.62 21.57 35.09
C SER A 586 -8.87 21.98 33.81
N LEU A 587 -7.79 21.27 33.46
CA LEU A 587 -7.02 21.51 32.23
C LEU A 587 -7.88 21.24 30.98
N ALA A 588 -8.60 20.13 30.94
CA ALA A 588 -9.47 19.76 29.82
C ALA A 588 -10.69 20.69 29.67
N LYS A 589 -11.23 21.23 30.77
CA LYS A 589 -12.33 22.21 30.74
C LYS A 589 -11.87 23.64 30.48
N SER A 590 -10.57 23.90 30.41
CA SER A 590 -10.03 25.24 30.17
C SER A 590 -10.44 25.81 28.82
N GLU A 591 -10.52 27.14 28.75
CA GLU A 591 -10.82 27.84 27.51
C GLU A 591 -9.74 27.60 26.44
N VAL A 592 -8.46 27.51 26.86
CA VAL A 592 -7.32 27.21 25.99
C VAL A 592 -7.51 25.86 25.30
N PHE A 593 -7.88 24.82 26.06
CA PHE A 593 -8.11 23.49 25.52
C PHE A 593 -9.31 23.47 24.54
N ARG A 594 -10.42 24.12 24.92
CA ARG A 594 -11.61 24.24 24.09
C ARG A 594 -11.32 24.93 22.76
N LYS A 595 -10.56 26.05 22.78
CA LYS A 595 -10.15 26.78 21.58
C LYS A 595 -9.28 25.93 20.65
N MET A 596 -8.39 25.12 21.22
CA MET A 596 -7.46 24.28 20.45
C MET A 596 -8.14 23.07 19.81
N TYR A 597 -8.95 22.32 20.58
CA TYR A 597 -9.39 20.97 20.20
C TYR A 597 -10.89 20.77 20.07
N TRP A 598 -11.72 21.77 20.37
CA TRP A 598 -13.17 21.66 20.22
C TRP A 598 -13.72 22.60 19.14
N SER A 599 -13.44 23.91 19.22
CA SER A 599 -14.05 24.90 18.32
C SER A 599 -13.54 24.84 16.88
N SER A 600 -12.32 24.36 16.66
CA SER A 600 -11.66 24.34 15.35
C SER A 600 -11.90 23.04 14.56
N LEU A 601 -12.42 22.00 15.21
CA LEU A 601 -12.52 20.65 14.67
C LEU A 601 -13.97 20.25 14.42
N TYR A 602 -14.16 19.34 13.47
CA TYR A 602 -15.42 18.61 13.35
C TYR A 602 -15.72 17.87 14.67
N VAL A 603 -16.97 17.86 15.11
CA VAL A 603 -17.39 17.35 16.44
C VAL A 603 -16.81 15.96 16.71
N MET A 604 -16.91 15.03 15.76
CA MET A 604 -16.39 13.67 15.98
C MET A 604 -14.87 13.57 15.94
N LYS A 605 -14.20 14.43 15.16
CA LYS A 605 -12.73 14.55 15.17
C LYS A 605 -12.26 15.07 16.53
N ALA A 606 -12.97 16.05 17.09
CA ALA A 606 -12.73 16.56 18.44
C ALA A 606 -12.92 15.47 19.49
N VAL A 607 -14.06 14.77 19.48
CA VAL A 607 -14.36 13.67 20.41
C VAL A 607 -13.29 12.59 20.37
N GLU A 608 -12.91 12.12 19.18
CA GLU A 608 -11.89 11.08 19.01
C GLU A 608 -10.52 11.55 19.55
N TYR A 609 -10.13 12.81 19.29
CA TYR A 609 -8.87 13.35 19.79
C TYR A 609 -8.87 13.53 21.32
N ILE A 610 -9.94 14.08 21.88
CA ILE A 610 -10.10 14.27 23.34
C ILE A 610 -10.09 12.91 24.05
N HIS A 611 -10.80 11.92 23.49
CA HIS A 611 -10.83 10.56 23.99
C HIS A 611 -9.43 9.94 24.04
N ARG A 612 -8.62 10.11 22.98
CA ARG A 612 -7.22 9.66 22.96
C ARG A 612 -6.36 10.32 24.04
N ARG A 613 -6.55 11.62 24.31
CA ARG A 613 -5.77 12.36 25.33
C ARG A 613 -6.14 11.98 26.76
N LEU A 614 -7.42 11.80 27.04
CA LEU A 614 -7.91 11.52 28.39
C LEU A 614 -7.88 10.04 28.75
N LEU A 615 -8.22 9.14 27.81
CA LEU A 615 -8.23 7.69 28.06
C LEU A 615 -6.99 6.97 27.52
N GLY A 616 -6.13 7.64 26.75
CA GLY A 616 -4.92 7.03 26.20
C GLY A 616 -5.18 6.02 25.09
N ARG A 617 -6.37 6.00 24.49
CA ARG A 617 -6.73 5.09 23.38
C ARG A 617 -7.74 5.72 22.42
N PRO A 618 -7.77 5.30 21.15
CA PRO A 618 -8.88 5.60 20.26
C PRO A 618 -10.19 4.95 20.71
N THR A 619 -11.31 5.42 20.15
CA THR A 619 -12.60 4.76 20.35
C THR A 619 -12.60 3.35 19.76
N TYR A 620 -13.35 2.45 20.38
CA TYR A 620 -13.43 1.05 19.95
C TYR A 620 -14.28 0.85 18.71
N GLY A 621 -15.33 1.63 18.53
CA GLY A 621 -16.28 1.41 17.46
C GLY A 621 -17.52 2.24 17.62
N ARG A 622 -18.53 1.94 16.80
CA ARG A 622 -19.65 2.86 16.55
C ARG A 622 -20.50 3.16 17.79
N GLN A 623 -20.70 2.18 18.67
CA GLN A 623 -21.52 2.38 19.89
C GLN A 623 -20.92 3.45 20.81
N GLU A 624 -19.61 3.38 21.04
CA GLU A 624 -18.88 4.33 21.90
C GLU A 624 -18.88 5.73 21.28
N THR A 625 -18.59 5.80 19.98
CA THR A 625 -18.62 7.02 19.18
C THR A 625 -20.00 7.70 19.20
N ASN A 626 -21.08 6.94 19.00
CA ASN A 626 -22.45 7.45 19.05
C ASN A 626 -22.84 7.94 20.44
N LYS A 627 -22.48 7.22 21.50
CA LYS A 627 -22.77 7.61 22.88
C LYS A 627 -22.19 9.00 23.18
N TYR A 628 -20.93 9.24 22.81
CA TYR A 628 -20.29 10.54 23.02
C TYR A 628 -20.88 11.62 22.11
N PHE A 629 -21.23 11.29 20.86
CA PHE A 629 -21.94 12.22 19.98
C PHE A 629 -23.27 12.69 20.59
N ASP A 630 -24.07 11.77 21.13
CA ASP A 630 -25.36 12.09 21.76
C ASP A 630 -25.19 13.00 22.99
N ILE A 631 -24.15 12.76 23.80
CA ILE A 631 -23.81 13.63 24.94
C ILE A 631 -23.42 15.02 24.45
N CYS A 632 -22.57 15.11 23.42
CA CYS A 632 -22.17 16.37 22.83
C CYS A 632 -23.36 17.15 22.25
N ALA A 633 -24.26 16.47 21.55
CA ALA A 633 -25.44 17.07 20.95
C ALA A 633 -26.42 17.61 22.00
N LYS A 634 -26.60 16.90 23.13
CA LYS A 634 -27.57 17.26 24.16
C LYS A 634 -27.02 18.21 25.25
N LYS A 635 -25.78 18.00 25.68
CA LYS A 635 -25.18 18.65 26.87
C LYS A 635 -23.91 19.45 26.57
N GLY A 636 -23.35 19.34 25.37
CA GLY A 636 -22.18 20.11 24.93
C GLY A 636 -20.84 19.57 25.44
N PHE A 637 -19.81 20.42 25.30
CA PHE A 637 -18.39 20.07 25.51
C PHE A 637 -18.05 19.69 26.96
N TYR A 638 -18.51 20.45 27.95
CA TYR A 638 -18.14 20.20 29.35
C TYR A 638 -18.63 18.83 29.85
N ALA A 639 -19.83 18.43 29.43
CA ALA A 639 -20.40 17.13 29.76
C ALA A 639 -19.66 15.97 29.10
N LEU A 640 -19.04 16.16 27.94
CA LEU A 640 -18.17 15.15 27.31
C LEU A 640 -16.95 14.88 28.20
N VAL A 641 -16.28 15.93 28.67
CA VAL A 641 -15.09 15.81 29.51
C VAL A 641 -15.45 15.08 30.81
N ASP A 642 -16.56 15.45 31.45
CA ASP A 642 -17.05 14.77 32.65
C ASP A 642 -17.37 13.30 32.37
N ALA A 643 -18.11 13.00 31.29
CA ALA A 643 -18.46 11.63 30.94
C ALA A 643 -17.25 10.73 30.67
N ILE A 644 -16.12 11.27 30.19
CA ILE A 644 -14.89 10.53 29.97
C ILE A 644 -14.12 10.33 31.29
N ILE A 645 -13.95 11.37 32.09
CA ILE A 645 -13.18 11.32 33.34
C ILE A 645 -13.91 10.51 34.41
N ASP A 646 -15.24 10.57 34.46
CA ASP A 646 -16.08 9.83 35.40
C ASP A 646 -16.34 8.39 34.95
N SER A 647 -15.74 7.95 33.84
CA SER A 647 -15.90 6.61 33.33
C SER A 647 -15.19 5.58 34.22
N GLN A 648 -15.79 4.39 34.34
CA GLN A 648 -15.16 3.28 35.08
C GLN A 648 -13.77 2.93 34.52
N GLU A 649 -13.58 3.04 33.20
CA GLU A 649 -12.28 2.77 32.60
C GLU A 649 -11.20 3.78 33.00
N TYR A 650 -11.56 5.06 33.13
CA TYR A 650 -10.61 6.07 33.63
C TYR A 650 -10.22 5.76 35.08
N ASN A 651 -11.20 5.43 35.92
CA ASN A 651 -10.98 5.07 37.32
C ASN A 651 -10.08 3.82 37.46
N ASP A 652 -10.37 2.75 36.72
CA ASP A 652 -9.59 1.50 36.76
C ASP A 652 -8.15 1.67 36.24
N ALA A 653 -7.95 2.56 35.25
CA ALA A 653 -6.65 2.70 34.58
C ALA A 653 -5.73 3.73 35.25
N PHE A 654 -6.29 4.83 35.75
CA PHE A 654 -5.51 5.96 36.25
C PHE A 654 -5.79 6.30 37.72
N GLY A 655 -6.97 5.95 38.24
CA GLY A 655 -7.35 6.32 39.61
C GLY A 655 -7.42 7.83 39.79
N GLU A 656 -6.95 8.32 40.95
CA GLU A 656 -6.94 9.74 41.30
C GLU A 656 -5.54 10.36 41.18
N ASP A 657 -4.51 9.53 41.13
CA ASP A 657 -3.10 9.92 41.32
C ASP A 657 -2.22 9.69 40.09
N THR A 658 -2.73 9.05 39.03
CA THR A 658 -1.93 8.75 37.83
C THR A 658 -2.30 9.68 36.69
N ILE A 659 -1.29 10.25 36.02
CA ILE A 659 -1.52 11.03 34.80
C ILE A 659 -1.85 10.07 33.65
N PRO A 660 -2.89 10.35 32.84
CA PRO A 660 -3.17 9.60 31.63
C PRO A 660 -1.94 9.46 30.76
N TYR A 661 -1.78 8.30 30.15
CA TYR A 661 -0.70 8.02 29.21
C TYR A 661 -1.26 7.25 28.02
N GLU A 662 -0.54 7.26 26.90
CA GLU A 662 -0.95 6.52 25.72
C GLU A 662 -0.90 5.00 25.98
N ARG A 663 -2.07 4.39 26.12
CA ARG A 663 -2.29 2.98 26.44
C ARG A 663 -2.39 2.11 25.19
N TYR A 664 -2.99 2.63 24.11
CA TYR A 664 -3.19 1.88 22.87
C TYR A 664 -2.88 2.71 21.63
N LEU A 665 -2.42 2.02 20.60
CA LEU A 665 -2.11 2.53 19.27
C LEU A 665 -2.99 1.82 18.24
N THR A 666 -3.21 2.48 17.11
CA THR A 666 -3.70 1.79 15.90
C THR A 666 -2.56 1.06 15.19
N PRO A 667 -2.85 0.02 14.40
CA PRO A 667 -1.88 -0.60 13.49
C PRO A 667 -1.11 0.42 12.62
N ALA A 668 -1.82 1.41 12.07
CA ALA A 668 -1.20 2.50 11.31
C ALA A 668 -0.23 3.33 12.17
N GLY A 669 -0.63 3.67 13.40
CA GLY A 669 0.21 4.39 14.36
C GLY A 669 1.47 3.63 14.79
N LEU A 670 1.36 2.32 15.01
CA LEU A 670 2.50 1.47 15.31
C LEU A 670 3.47 1.43 14.12
N SER A 671 2.96 1.20 12.91
CA SER A 671 3.78 1.12 11.69
C SER A 671 4.60 2.40 11.47
N MET A 672 3.99 3.58 11.66
CA MET A 672 4.69 4.87 11.57
C MET A 672 5.89 5.03 12.53
N ARG A 673 5.88 4.29 13.65
CA ARG A 673 6.93 4.33 14.68
C ARG A 673 7.97 3.21 14.49
N THR A 674 7.53 1.99 14.14
CA THR A 674 8.38 0.81 14.14
C THR A 674 8.99 0.48 12.78
N MET A 675 8.31 0.81 11.68
CA MET A 675 8.73 0.41 10.34
C MET A 675 9.72 1.40 9.70
N ARG A 676 10.49 2.12 10.51
CA ARG A 676 11.59 2.99 10.04
C ARG A 676 12.86 2.16 9.93
N ALA A 677 13.64 2.35 8.86
CA ALA A 677 14.83 1.55 8.58
C ALA A 677 15.78 1.39 9.79
N THR A 678 16.06 2.49 10.50
CA THR A 678 16.90 2.46 11.72
C THR A 678 16.31 1.57 12.82
N THR A 679 15.01 1.73 13.11
CA THR A 679 14.32 0.95 14.14
C THR A 679 14.20 -0.53 13.76
N MET A 680 14.09 -0.85 12.48
CA MET A 680 14.09 -2.24 11.99
C MET A 680 15.45 -2.91 12.23
N ALA A 681 16.55 -2.19 11.99
CA ALA A 681 17.90 -2.67 12.25
C ALA A 681 18.15 -2.88 13.76
N ASP A 682 17.81 -1.90 14.59
CA ASP A 682 17.96 -1.98 16.06
C ASP A 682 17.16 -3.16 16.67
N ARG A 683 16.04 -3.52 16.04
CA ARG A 683 15.19 -4.65 16.49
C ARG A 683 15.62 -6.01 15.95
N GLY A 684 16.72 -6.08 15.19
CA GLY A 684 17.18 -7.33 14.58
C GLY A 684 16.18 -7.93 13.59
N MET A 685 15.31 -7.10 12.99
CA MET A 685 14.41 -7.54 11.91
C MET A 685 15.08 -7.55 10.54
N ALA A 686 16.31 -7.05 10.44
CA ALA A 686 17.17 -7.40 9.32
C ALA A 686 17.38 -8.92 9.36
N GLN A 687 17.25 -9.58 8.21
CA GLN A 687 17.80 -10.93 8.05
C GLN A 687 19.31 -10.82 8.22
N ASN A 688 19.78 -10.88 9.46
CA ASN A 688 21.12 -11.30 9.72
C ASN A 688 21.13 -12.75 9.28
N MET A 689 21.62 -13.01 8.06
CA MET A 689 22.12 -14.34 7.78
C MET A 689 23.06 -14.63 8.95
N PRO A 690 22.81 -15.67 9.76
CA PRO A 690 23.73 -15.98 10.85
C PRO A 690 25.11 -16.00 10.20
N GLU A 691 26.04 -15.23 10.74
CA GLU A 691 27.43 -15.29 10.30
C GLU A 691 27.91 -16.69 10.66
N SER A 692 27.61 -17.64 9.79
CA SER A 692 28.07 -19.01 9.92
C SER A 692 29.56 -18.92 9.68
N THR A 693 30.33 -19.29 10.69
CA THR A 693 31.75 -19.56 10.51
C THR A 693 31.88 -20.43 9.26
N PRO A 694 32.56 -19.97 8.21
CA PRO A 694 32.61 -20.74 6.99
C PRO A 694 33.27 -22.08 7.30
N ARG A 695 32.76 -23.17 6.72
CA ARG A 695 33.16 -24.55 7.09
C ARG A 695 34.67 -24.79 7.09
N PHE A 696 35.44 -24.08 6.27
CA PHE A 696 36.89 -24.18 6.28
C PHE A 696 37.53 -23.65 7.57
N VAL A 697 36.91 -22.65 8.22
CA VAL A 697 37.30 -22.15 9.54
C VAL A 697 36.97 -23.20 10.59
N GLU A 698 35.79 -23.80 10.56
CA GLU A 698 35.41 -24.87 11.50
C GLU A 698 36.35 -26.09 11.41
N LEU A 699 36.73 -26.49 10.19
CA LEU A 699 37.68 -27.58 9.97
C LEU A 699 39.12 -27.23 10.39
N GLY A 700 39.47 -25.94 10.41
CA GLY A 700 40.79 -25.45 10.83
C GLY A 700 40.86 -25.04 12.30
N GLN A 701 39.73 -24.91 12.98
CA GLN A 701 39.65 -24.42 14.36
C GLN A 701 39.98 -25.53 15.36
N VAL A 702 40.69 -25.16 16.40
CA VAL A 702 41.03 -26.06 17.50
C VAL A 702 39.85 -26.14 18.47
N ASN A 703 39.30 -27.34 18.65
CA ASN A 703 38.08 -27.58 19.44
C ASN A 703 38.25 -27.55 20.98
N SER A 704 39.44 -27.26 21.49
CA SER A 704 39.73 -27.34 22.93
C SER A 704 40.57 -26.16 23.38
N ASP A 705 40.22 -25.60 24.54
CA ASP A 705 41.07 -24.62 25.22
C ASP A 705 42.35 -25.33 25.66
N ARG A 706 43.46 -24.94 25.02
CA ARG A 706 44.76 -25.56 25.27
C ARG A 706 45.44 -24.85 26.42
N SER A 707 45.67 -25.59 27.49
CA SER A 707 46.53 -25.13 28.58
C SER A 707 47.98 -25.02 28.12
N GLN A 708 48.77 -24.20 28.81
CA GLN A 708 50.18 -24.00 28.49
C GLN A 708 51.01 -25.31 28.45
N PRO A 709 50.78 -26.32 29.32
CA PRO A 709 51.45 -27.63 29.21
C PRO A 709 51.13 -28.39 27.91
N ASP A 710 49.86 -28.39 27.45
CA ASP A 710 49.48 -29.06 26.19
C ASP A 710 50.13 -28.36 24.97
N LEU A 711 50.22 -27.02 25.00
CA LEU A 711 50.96 -26.27 23.98
C LEU A 711 52.44 -26.64 23.98
N GLN A 712 53.08 -26.73 25.15
CA GLN A 712 54.50 -27.11 25.26
C GLN A 712 54.75 -28.52 24.72
N MET A 713 53.90 -29.48 25.07
CA MET A 713 54.01 -30.87 24.58
C MET A 713 53.89 -30.94 23.06
N ARG A 714 52.94 -30.22 22.45
CA ARG A 714 52.77 -30.18 20.99
C ARG A 714 53.88 -29.42 20.29
N VAL A 715 54.46 -28.39 20.91
CA VAL A 715 55.64 -27.70 20.38
C VAL A 715 56.86 -28.62 20.40
N ALA A 716 56.97 -29.48 21.40
CA ALA A 716 58.06 -30.45 21.55
C ALA A 716 57.88 -31.73 20.70
N GLN A 717 56.76 -31.90 20.00
CA GLN A 717 56.49 -33.11 19.22
C GLN A 717 57.44 -33.27 18.02
N GLY A 718 57.78 -34.53 17.70
CA GLY A 718 58.63 -34.88 16.57
C GLY A 718 60.11 -35.02 16.92
N VAL A 719 60.96 -35.10 15.90
CA VAL A 719 62.42 -35.13 16.07
C VAL A 719 62.89 -33.74 16.53
N SER A 720 63.92 -33.69 17.36
CA SER A 720 64.46 -32.45 17.91
C SER A 720 64.81 -31.42 16.83
N ARG A 721 64.56 -30.13 17.13
CA ARG A 721 64.93 -28.99 16.25
C ARG A 721 66.42 -28.94 15.92
N GLN A 722 67.26 -29.58 16.75
CA GLN A 722 68.69 -29.69 16.53
C GLN A 722 69.03 -30.23 15.14
N ARG A 723 68.20 -31.13 14.56
CA ARG A 723 68.39 -31.61 13.19
C ARG A 723 68.37 -30.50 12.13
N GLN A 724 67.55 -29.46 12.32
CA GLN A 724 67.46 -28.32 11.41
C GLN A 724 68.54 -27.27 11.72
N GLU A 725 68.96 -27.19 13.00
CA GLU A 725 69.92 -26.20 13.50
C GLU A 725 71.39 -26.65 13.42
N THR A 726 71.67 -27.90 13.06
CA THR A 726 73.04 -28.42 12.93
C THR A 726 73.80 -27.74 11.79
N LYS A 727 74.85 -26.99 12.12
CA LYS A 727 75.77 -26.39 11.14
C LYS A 727 76.82 -27.40 10.68
N ILE A 728 76.88 -27.62 9.36
CA ILE A 728 77.88 -28.50 8.73
C ILE A 728 79.10 -27.66 8.35
N PHE A 729 80.29 -28.08 8.79
CA PHE A 729 81.55 -27.42 8.46
C PHE A 729 82.23 -28.14 7.30
N LYS A 730 82.46 -27.43 6.19
CA LYS A 730 83.15 -27.94 5.00
C LYS A 730 84.37 -27.07 4.69
N LEU A 731 85.48 -27.71 4.37
CA LEU A 731 86.72 -27.08 3.94
C LEU A 731 86.68 -26.86 2.42
N THR A 732 86.15 -25.72 1.98
CA THR A 732 86.04 -25.40 0.55
C THR A 732 87.21 -24.57 0.01
N ASN A 733 87.93 -23.84 0.86
CA ASN A 733 89.05 -22.98 0.48
C ASN A 733 90.07 -22.85 1.63
N LEU A 734 91.37 -22.85 1.30
CA LEU A 734 92.51 -22.70 2.24
C LEU A 734 93.01 -21.25 2.38
N ALA A 735 92.51 -20.32 1.56
CA ALA A 735 92.91 -18.91 1.56
C ALA A 735 92.37 -18.14 2.78
N ASP A 736 91.18 -18.51 3.27
CA ASP A 736 90.52 -17.85 4.39
C ASP A 736 90.99 -18.45 5.73
N LYS A 737 92.10 -17.94 6.26
CA LYS A 737 92.72 -18.41 7.51
C LYS A 737 91.81 -18.35 8.74
N PRO A 738 90.97 -17.31 8.98
CA PRO A 738 90.03 -17.33 10.10
C PRO A 738 88.93 -18.39 9.94
N ALA A 739 88.40 -18.62 8.73
CA ALA A 739 87.43 -19.70 8.51
C ALA A 739 88.07 -21.09 8.72
N LEU A 740 89.30 -21.29 8.24
CA LEU A 740 90.06 -22.52 8.48
C LEU A 740 90.27 -22.78 9.97
N LYS A 741 90.60 -21.74 10.74
CA LYS A 741 90.71 -21.84 12.21
C LYS A 741 89.41 -22.28 12.86
N VAL A 742 88.26 -21.79 12.39
CA VAL A 742 86.93 -22.21 12.89
C VAL A 742 86.63 -23.67 12.55
N ILE A 743 87.01 -24.14 11.35
CA ILE A 743 86.84 -25.55 10.94
C ILE A 743 87.72 -26.46 11.79
N VAL A 744 88.99 -26.09 12.01
CA VAL A 744 89.91 -26.81 12.89
C VAL A 744 89.34 -26.91 14.30
N GLN A 745 88.84 -25.80 14.86
CA GLN A 745 88.16 -25.80 16.16
C GLN A 745 86.86 -26.63 16.17
N ALA A 746 86.11 -26.67 15.06
CA ALA A 746 84.95 -27.54 14.95
C ALA A 746 85.34 -29.03 14.93
N ALA A 747 86.41 -29.40 14.23
CA ALA A 747 86.95 -30.76 14.24
C ALA A 747 87.42 -31.18 15.63
N TYR A 748 88.09 -30.27 16.37
CA TYR A 748 88.43 -30.50 17.77
C TYR A 748 87.20 -30.77 18.65
N ARG A 749 86.17 -29.93 18.53
CA ARG A 749 84.92 -30.11 19.30
C ARG A 749 84.19 -31.38 18.93
N GLN A 750 84.23 -31.82 17.68
CA GLN A 750 83.59 -33.06 17.25
C GLN A 750 84.30 -34.30 17.79
N ILE A 751 85.62 -34.36 17.66
CA ILE A 751 86.41 -35.55 18.01
C ILE A 751 86.60 -35.67 19.52
N PHE A 752 86.80 -34.54 20.21
CA PHE A 752 87.07 -34.52 21.65
C PHE A 752 85.86 -34.10 22.50
N GLU A 753 84.69 -33.89 21.88
CA GLU A 753 83.43 -33.37 22.46
C GLU A 753 83.52 -31.97 23.11
N ARG A 754 84.69 -31.33 23.08
CA ARG A 754 84.97 -30.03 23.73
C ARG A 754 86.14 -29.32 23.06
N ASP A 755 86.32 -28.03 23.35
CA ASP A 755 87.51 -27.30 22.92
C ASP A 755 88.77 -27.81 23.64
N VAL A 756 89.85 -27.91 22.88
CA VAL A 756 91.10 -28.58 23.29
C VAL A 756 92.06 -27.65 24.06
N ALA A 757 91.86 -26.33 23.97
CA ALA A 757 92.71 -25.29 24.56
C ALA A 757 93.04 -25.46 26.08
N PRO A 758 92.17 -26.01 26.94
CA PRO A 758 92.48 -26.18 28.36
C PRO A 758 93.33 -27.41 28.72
N TYR A 759 93.54 -28.37 27.81
CA TYR A 759 94.03 -29.73 28.15
C TYR A 759 95.29 -30.18 27.40
N VAL A 760 95.84 -29.31 26.53
CA VAL A 760 97.06 -29.57 25.75
C VAL A 760 98.24 -28.80 26.32
N VAL A 761 99.38 -29.49 26.48
CA VAL A 761 100.69 -28.83 26.61
C VAL A 761 101.03 -28.25 25.24
N GLN A 762 101.22 -26.93 25.14
CA GLN A 762 101.08 -26.03 23.96
C GLN A 762 101.55 -26.44 22.53
N ASN A 763 102.01 -27.66 22.23
CA ASN A 763 102.60 -28.03 20.94
C ASN A 763 102.11 -29.37 20.32
N GLU A 764 101.05 -30.03 20.83
CA GLU A 764 100.67 -31.37 20.32
C GLU A 764 100.07 -31.39 18.90
N PHE A 765 99.27 -30.39 18.52
CA PHE A 765 98.54 -30.40 17.23
C PHE A 765 98.98 -29.30 16.24
N THR A 766 99.92 -28.44 16.63
CA THR A 766 100.41 -27.33 15.78
C THR A 766 100.98 -27.85 14.45
N ALA A 767 101.66 -29.00 14.46
CA ALA A 767 102.15 -29.64 13.25
C ALA A 767 101.03 -30.08 12.29
N LEU A 768 99.92 -30.61 12.80
CA LEU A 768 98.77 -31.01 11.98
C LEU A 768 98.00 -29.79 11.46
N GLU A 769 97.86 -28.74 12.28
CA GLU A 769 97.25 -27.47 11.87
C GLU A 769 98.04 -26.80 10.74
N SER A 770 99.38 -26.77 10.85
CA SER A 770 100.26 -26.24 9.80
C SER A 770 100.14 -27.05 8.51
N LYS A 771 100.14 -28.39 8.59
CA LYS A 771 99.96 -29.26 7.42
C LYS A 771 98.63 -29.04 6.72
N LEU A 772 97.54 -28.92 7.47
CA LEU A 772 96.22 -28.64 6.91
C LEU A 772 96.16 -27.21 6.31
N SER A 773 96.77 -26.23 6.98
CA SER A 773 96.83 -24.84 6.50
C SER A 773 97.63 -24.69 5.20
N ASN A 774 98.64 -25.53 4.99
CA ASN A 774 99.47 -25.56 3.79
C ASN A 774 98.88 -26.43 2.66
N GLY A 775 97.81 -27.20 2.93
CA GLY A 775 97.21 -28.12 1.97
C GLY A 775 98.02 -29.41 1.75
N GLU A 776 98.91 -29.76 2.69
CA GLU A 776 99.71 -30.99 2.65
C GLU A 776 98.89 -32.24 3.03
N ILE A 777 97.78 -32.06 3.75
CA ILE A 777 96.83 -33.09 4.15
C ILE A 777 95.39 -32.62 3.91
N ASN A 778 94.46 -33.54 3.64
CA ASN A 778 93.03 -33.23 3.57
C ASN A 778 92.37 -33.21 4.97
N LEU A 779 91.10 -32.80 5.07
CA LEU A 779 90.41 -32.71 6.36
C LEU A 779 90.19 -34.10 6.98
N LYS A 780 89.99 -35.13 6.15
CA LYS A 780 89.89 -36.53 6.59
C LYS A 780 91.19 -37.03 7.25
N GLU A 781 92.35 -36.78 6.64
CA GLU A 781 93.67 -37.12 7.16
C GLU A 781 93.99 -36.29 8.42
N PHE A 782 93.51 -35.05 8.47
CA PHE A 782 93.57 -34.24 9.69
C PHE A 782 92.76 -34.90 10.82
N ILE A 783 91.53 -35.33 10.57
CA ILE A 783 90.68 -36.06 11.53
C ILE A 783 91.32 -37.39 11.95
N GLU A 784 91.96 -38.11 11.01
CA GLU A 784 92.73 -39.33 11.30
C GLU A 784 93.90 -39.03 12.25
N GLY A 785 94.65 -37.96 11.98
CA GLY A 785 95.75 -37.48 12.81
C GLY A 785 95.30 -37.10 14.22
N LEU A 786 94.10 -36.52 14.36
CA LEU A 786 93.51 -36.20 15.67
C LEU A 786 93.07 -37.46 16.43
N GLY A 787 92.44 -38.41 15.74
CA GLY A 787 92.00 -39.67 16.33
C GLY A 787 93.14 -40.59 16.78
N CYS A 788 94.27 -40.58 16.06
CA CYS A 788 95.45 -41.37 16.40
C CYS A 788 96.38 -40.70 17.43
N SER A 789 95.98 -39.55 17.97
CA SER A 789 96.79 -38.81 18.93
C SER A 789 96.83 -39.46 20.31
N GLN A 790 97.91 -39.17 21.05
CA GLN A 790 98.04 -39.62 22.45
C GLN A 790 96.92 -39.05 23.34
N LEU A 791 96.41 -37.86 22.99
CA LEU A 791 95.31 -37.23 23.71
C LEU A 791 94.00 -37.99 23.53
N TYR A 792 93.68 -38.43 22.31
CA TYR A 792 92.49 -39.25 22.07
C TYR A 792 92.58 -40.59 22.80
N LEU A 793 93.77 -41.21 22.78
CA LEU A 793 94.04 -42.43 23.53
C LEU A 793 93.79 -42.24 25.04
N ARG A 794 94.26 -41.14 25.62
CA ARG A 794 94.07 -40.85 27.06
C ARG A 794 92.60 -40.59 27.43
N GLU A 795 91.84 -39.90 26.59
CA GLU A 795 90.47 -39.48 26.93
C GLU A 795 89.41 -40.52 26.59
N PHE A 796 89.52 -41.20 25.44
CA PHE A 796 88.42 -42.03 24.91
C PHE A 796 88.79 -43.50 24.72
N TYR A 797 90.06 -43.89 24.87
CA TYR A 797 90.49 -45.30 24.79
C TYR A 797 90.88 -45.89 26.15
N ALA A 798 91.88 -45.33 26.84
CA ALA A 798 92.40 -45.86 28.10
C ALA A 798 91.38 -45.99 29.27
N PRO A 799 90.42 -45.07 29.46
CA PRO A 799 89.52 -45.14 30.61
C PRO A 799 88.28 -46.02 30.38
N TYR A 800 88.10 -46.58 29.18
CA TYR A 800 86.86 -47.25 28.77
C TYR A 800 87.10 -48.65 28.17
N PRO A 801 86.15 -49.60 28.32
CA PRO A 801 86.23 -50.90 27.66
C PRO A 801 86.03 -50.78 26.14
N ASN A 802 86.54 -51.74 25.36
CA ASN A 802 86.45 -51.73 23.90
C ASN A 802 85.04 -51.48 23.35
N THR A 803 84.00 -52.02 23.98
CA THR A 803 82.61 -51.79 23.56
C THR A 803 82.20 -50.32 23.66
N LYS A 804 82.63 -49.62 24.72
CA LYS A 804 82.38 -48.18 24.87
C LYS A 804 83.24 -47.36 23.91
N VAL A 805 84.47 -47.82 23.64
CA VAL A 805 85.34 -47.22 22.61
C VAL A 805 84.66 -47.30 21.23
N ILE A 806 83.96 -48.40 20.92
CA ILE A 806 83.23 -48.54 19.66
C ILE A 806 82.04 -47.57 19.58
N GLU A 807 81.25 -47.45 20.64
CA GLU A 807 80.16 -46.45 20.73
C GLU A 807 80.69 -45.01 20.54
N LEU A 808 81.78 -44.67 21.22
CA LEU A 808 82.39 -43.34 21.14
C LEU A 808 83.02 -43.11 19.77
N GLY A 809 83.75 -44.09 19.23
CA GLY A 809 84.35 -44.01 17.90
C GLY A 809 83.31 -43.76 16.81
N THR A 810 82.24 -44.55 16.79
CA THR A 810 81.13 -44.36 15.85
C THR A 810 80.42 -43.02 16.05
N LYS A 811 80.30 -42.53 17.29
CA LYS A 811 79.79 -41.18 17.60
C LYS A 811 80.69 -40.07 17.05
N HIS A 812 82.01 -40.15 17.25
CA HIS A 812 82.95 -39.09 16.84
C HIS A 812 83.16 -39.04 15.33
N PHE A 813 83.37 -40.21 14.71
CA PHE A 813 83.80 -40.29 13.32
C PHE A 813 82.66 -40.54 12.34
N LEU A 814 81.59 -41.26 12.73
CA LEU A 814 80.45 -41.57 11.85
C LEU A 814 79.18 -40.79 12.20
N GLY A 815 79.16 -40.09 13.33
CA GLY A 815 78.04 -39.24 13.73
C GLY A 815 76.83 -40.00 14.27
N ARG A 816 76.97 -41.28 14.63
CA ARG A 816 75.86 -42.21 14.97
C ARG A 816 76.28 -43.29 15.97
N ALA A 817 75.32 -44.02 16.51
CA ALA A 817 75.57 -45.24 17.27
C ALA A 817 75.95 -46.42 16.34
N PRO A 818 76.49 -47.53 16.89
CA PRO A 818 76.64 -48.79 16.16
C PRO A 818 75.28 -49.30 15.64
N VAL A 819 75.25 -49.81 14.41
CA VAL A 819 74.04 -50.22 13.68
C VAL A 819 73.49 -51.53 14.25
N ASP A 820 74.35 -52.54 14.37
CA ASP A 820 73.97 -53.91 14.71
C ASP A 820 75.09 -54.66 15.44
N GLN A 821 74.81 -55.90 15.84
CA GLN A 821 75.80 -56.73 16.54
C GLN A 821 76.97 -57.14 15.63
N SER A 822 76.77 -57.18 14.31
CA SER A 822 77.82 -57.54 13.36
C SER A 822 78.91 -56.45 13.30
N GLU A 823 78.51 -55.17 13.32
CA GLU A 823 79.40 -54.02 13.38
C GLU A 823 80.19 -53.99 14.69
N ILE A 824 79.53 -54.23 15.84
CA ILE A 824 80.21 -54.29 17.14
C ILE A 824 81.27 -55.41 17.16
N ARG A 825 80.93 -56.61 16.64
CA ARG A 825 81.88 -57.73 16.55
C ARG A 825 83.06 -57.39 15.63
N LYS A 826 82.79 -56.80 14.47
CA LYS A 826 83.81 -56.37 13.50
C LYS A 826 84.80 -55.41 14.16
N TYR A 827 84.31 -54.34 14.80
CA TYR A 827 85.18 -53.34 15.41
C TYR A 827 85.88 -53.83 16.67
N ASN A 828 85.26 -54.72 17.46
CA ASN A 828 85.93 -55.32 18.61
C ASN A 828 87.12 -56.20 18.18
N GLN A 829 86.97 -56.95 17.08
CA GLN A 829 88.06 -57.74 16.50
C GLN A 829 89.20 -56.85 15.99
N ILE A 830 88.89 -55.72 15.35
CA ILE A 830 89.89 -54.76 14.86
C ILE A 830 90.63 -54.10 16.03
N LEU A 831 89.92 -53.67 17.07
CA LEU A 831 90.53 -53.11 18.28
C LEU A 831 91.46 -54.12 18.99
N ALA A 832 91.07 -55.40 19.02
CA ALA A 832 91.87 -56.46 19.63
C ALA A 832 93.14 -56.82 18.83
N THR A 833 93.12 -56.68 17.49
CA THR A 833 94.21 -57.14 16.61
C THR A 833 95.15 -56.03 16.14
N GLN A 834 94.61 -54.84 15.84
CA GLN A 834 95.35 -53.73 15.23
C GLN A 834 95.40 -52.48 16.14
N GLY A 835 94.71 -52.51 17.27
CA GLY A 835 94.62 -51.41 18.22
C GLY A 835 93.80 -50.22 17.71
N LEU A 836 93.90 -49.10 18.42
CA LEU A 836 93.13 -47.87 18.17
C LEU A 836 93.35 -47.30 16.75
N ARG A 837 94.59 -47.33 16.25
CA ARG A 837 94.95 -46.76 14.95
C ARG A 837 94.25 -47.49 13.81
N GLY A 838 94.25 -48.83 13.81
CA GLY A 838 93.53 -49.62 12.81
C GLY A 838 92.01 -49.44 12.88
N PHE A 839 91.45 -49.28 14.09
CA PHE A 839 90.03 -49.02 14.29
C PHE A 839 89.56 -47.69 13.68
N ILE A 840 90.33 -46.61 13.85
CA ILE A 840 89.99 -45.30 13.30
C ILE A 840 90.17 -45.29 11.78
N GLN A 841 91.24 -45.88 11.28
CA GLN A 841 91.50 -45.97 9.85
C GLN A 841 90.38 -46.73 9.13
N GLU A 842 89.86 -47.83 9.70
CA GLU A 842 88.72 -48.57 9.16
C GLU A 842 87.42 -47.74 9.11
N MET A 843 87.16 -46.89 10.10
CA MET A 843 85.98 -46.01 10.07
C MET A 843 86.09 -44.94 8.98
N LEU A 844 87.27 -44.32 8.84
CA LEU A 844 87.50 -43.25 7.86
C LEU A 844 87.63 -43.76 6.42
N SER A 845 88.05 -45.02 6.22
CA SER A 845 88.10 -45.69 4.92
C SER A 845 86.77 -46.33 4.51
N SER A 846 85.77 -46.36 5.39
CA SER A 846 84.46 -46.94 5.11
C SER A 846 83.72 -46.20 3.99
N PRO A 847 82.92 -46.92 3.17
CA PRO A 847 82.09 -46.27 2.15
C PRO A 847 81.09 -45.29 2.76
N GLU A 848 80.60 -45.57 3.98
CA GLU A 848 79.70 -44.66 4.69
C GLU A 848 80.33 -43.30 4.99
N TYR A 849 81.59 -43.28 5.44
CA TYR A 849 82.29 -42.02 5.73
C TYR A 849 82.47 -41.21 4.44
N ALA A 850 82.84 -41.87 3.34
CA ALA A 850 83.00 -41.24 2.04
C ALA A 850 81.68 -40.63 1.51
N GLU A 851 80.56 -41.34 1.64
CA GLU A 851 79.24 -40.84 1.21
C GLU A 851 78.72 -39.71 2.09
N CYS A 852 78.93 -39.78 3.41
CA CYS A 852 78.34 -38.83 4.36
C CYS A 852 79.17 -37.55 4.55
N PHE A 853 80.49 -37.67 4.52
CA PHE A 853 81.41 -36.58 4.85
C PHE A 853 82.41 -36.27 3.72
N GLY A 854 82.80 -37.28 2.93
CA GLY A 854 83.84 -37.11 1.92
C GLY A 854 85.20 -36.77 2.55
N GLU A 855 86.02 -35.99 1.84
CA GLU A 855 87.35 -35.60 2.32
C GLU A 855 87.40 -34.21 2.98
N ASP A 856 86.32 -33.42 2.82
CA ASP A 856 86.30 -31.99 3.14
C ASP A 856 85.29 -31.62 4.24
N THR A 857 84.50 -32.56 4.76
CA THR A 857 83.46 -32.26 5.77
C THR A 857 83.86 -32.76 7.15
N VAL A 858 83.71 -31.92 8.18
CA VAL A 858 83.85 -32.37 9.58
C VAL A 858 82.66 -33.26 9.92
N PRO A 859 82.87 -34.44 10.54
CA PRO A 859 81.78 -35.26 11.05
C PRO A 859 80.83 -34.46 11.93
N TYR A 860 79.54 -34.76 11.83
CA TYR A 860 78.50 -34.08 12.59
C TYR A 860 77.47 -35.09 13.08
N ARG A 861 76.68 -34.70 14.10
CA ARG A 861 75.59 -35.53 14.62
C ARG A 861 74.58 -35.82 13.51
N ARG A 862 74.41 -37.10 13.18
CA ARG A 862 73.41 -37.58 12.22
C ARG A 862 72.18 -38.09 12.98
N PHE A 863 71.02 -38.04 12.31
CA PHE A 863 69.75 -38.55 12.82
C PHE A 863 69.31 -39.73 11.93
N PRO A 864 69.89 -40.95 12.13
CA PRO A 864 69.59 -42.11 11.28
C PRO A 864 68.15 -42.58 11.47
N THR A 865 67.47 -42.99 10.40
CA THR A 865 66.05 -43.41 10.45
C THR A 865 65.82 -44.89 10.11
N LEU A 866 66.61 -45.46 9.19
CA LEU A 866 66.35 -46.79 8.65
C LEU A 866 66.71 -47.94 9.61
N PRO A 867 67.86 -47.95 10.31
CA PRO A 867 68.18 -49.07 11.20
C PRO A 867 67.36 -49.01 12.51
N ALA A 868 66.79 -50.15 12.90
CA ALA A 868 65.71 -50.25 13.90
C ALA A 868 65.95 -49.53 15.23
N ALA A 869 67.15 -49.65 15.82
CA ALA A 869 67.47 -49.05 17.12
C ALA A 869 68.45 -47.87 17.01
N ASN A 870 68.87 -47.48 15.81
CA ASN A 870 69.95 -46.52 15.66
C ASN A 870 69.52 -45.08 16.01
N PHE A 871 68.28 -44.69 15.69
CA PHE A 871 67.73 -43.39 16.12
C PHE A 871 67.74 -43.20 17.65
N PRO A 872 67.06 -44.05 18.45
CA PRO A 872 67.02 -43.87 19.91
C PRO A 872 68.39 -44.05 20.57
N ASN A 873 69.25 -44.93 20.04
CA ASN A 873 70.60 -45.13 20.58
C ASN A 873 71.49 -43.92 20.33
N THR A 874 71.44 -43.35 19.12
CA THR A 874 72.17 -42.13 18.78
C THR A 874 71.65 -40.95 19.61
N GLU A 875 70.34 -40.85 19.81
CA GLU A 875 69.73 -39.81 20.65
C GLU A 875 70.23 -39.89 22.11
N ARG A 876 70.31 -41.11 22.67
CA ARG A 876 70.89 -41.34 24.00
C ARG A 876 72.38 -40.96 24.05
N LEU A 877 73.17 -41.34 23.05
CA LEU A 877 74.62 -41.06 23.02
C LEU A 877 74.96 -39.57 22.97
N TYR A 878 74.18 -38.78 22.22
CA TYR A 878 74.42 -37.33 22.09
C TYR A 878 73.76 -36.50 23.19
N ASN A 879 72.70 -36.99 23.83
CA ASN A 879 72.10 -36.32 24.99
C ASN A 879 72.85 -36.61 26.29
N GLN A 880 73.76 -37.60 26.30
CA GLN A 880 74.71 -37.80 27.38
C GLN A 880 75.90 -36.83 27.26
N LEU A 881 76.15 -36.06 28.32
CA LEU A 881 77.30 -35.18 28.40
C LEU A 881 78.59 -35.99 28.66
N THR A 882 79.74 -35.45 28.25
CA THR A 882 81.04 -36.09 28.54
C THR A 882 81.17 -36.43 30.02
N LYS A 883 81.53 -37.69 30.32
CA LYS A 883 81.74 -38.20 31.69
C LYS A 883 80.51 -38.11 32.62
N GLN A 884 79.28 -37.98 32.08
CA GLN A 884 78.04 -37.96 32.87
C GLN A 884 77.81 -39.27 33.65
N ASN A 885 78.01 -40.41 33.01
CA ASN A 885 77.99 -41.75 33.63
C ASN A 885 78.96 -42.68 32.88
N LYS A 886 79.30 -43.83 33.49
CA LYS A 886 80.18 -44.86 32.90
C LYS A 886 79.41 -46.00 32.21
N GLU A 887 78.09 -45.86 32.07
CA GLU A 887 77.23 -46.90 31.50
C GLU A 887 77.38 -46.99 29.97
N LEU A 888 77.27 -48.21 29.45
CA LEU A 888 77.23 -48.49 28.01
C LEU A 888 75.83 -48.18 27.48
N VAL A 889 75.73 -47.47 26.36
CA VAL A 889 74.42 -47.18 25.73
C VAL A 889 73.97 -48.35 24.87
N VAL A 890 74.93 -49.03 24.22
CA VAL A 890 74.76 -50.18 23.34
C VAL A 890 75.80 -51.24 23.72
N PRO A 891 75.62 -51.97 24.84
CA PRO A 891 76.56 -53.00 25.26
C PRO A 891 76.63 -54.17 24.26
N SER A 892 75.47 -54.61 23.78
CA SER A 892 75.24 -55.56 22.71
C SER A 892 73.78 -55.48 22.29
N PHE A 893 73.44 -56.01 21.12
CA PHE A 893 72.04 -56.26 20.78
C PHE A 893 71.60 -57.61 21.36
N GLU A 894 70.33 -57.71 21.77
CA GLU A 894 69.75 -58.97 22.20
C GLU A 894 69.86 -60.01 21.06
N PRO A 895 70.12 -61.29 21.38
CA PRO A 895 70.19 -62.32 20.36
C PRO A 895 68.83 -62.43 19.66
N VAL A 896 68.85 -62.23 18.34
CA VAL A 896 67.69 -62.38 17.45
C VAL A 896 67.60 -63.80 16.94
#